data_AF-A0A2A9F1X7-F1
#
_entry.id   AF-A0A2A9F1X7-F1
#
_cell.length_a   1.000
_cell.length_b   1.000
_cell.length_c   1.000
_cell.angle_alpha   90.00
_cell.angle_beta   90.00
_cell.angle_gamma   90.00
#
_symmetry.space_group_name_H-M   'P 1'
#
loop_
_entity.id
_entity.type
_entity.pdbx_description
1 polymer ?
#
loop_
_entity_poly.entity_id
_entity_poly.type
_entity_poly.pdbx_seq_one_letter_code
_entity_poly.pdbx_strand_id
1 'polypeptide(L)'
;MTSTRTVRGSRGPTITTAFAVAALALAALVALVVLVLLNSSVADGATRLDAGAGEVQDGATRLADGSVQLSDGATTLADGAGELADGTTRLLAGTGDLTDGTDRLADGTGELQDGLVNRLQPGTVEARDGMTSLHDGTVLLHAGGVELSAGATRLADGSATAAAGASELAGKLPDLVDGADKVAAGAEKATDGASELAGKLPDLVDGAFRVHDGTKQVASGATELAGKLPELVDGASQVADGASAASDGASRIAAGAGSLAAGSSEVAAGASGLSTGVGQLSAGIDQLVTKGGALVDGTQQVAGGAETLEQGTSSLVDAATTLDDGADRTAAGAVGVRDGAGALAQGISQAAGASRSLADGLGSVDGGADAVAAGSSGLAGALADLAASTDDPQLAEALQQLTAQAQGLSAGAADVARGTESARQGARQLADGFEGDAGLVAGSKNLKAGAGAVADGAKGVANGTGQVVDAAGRLDAGAENLRAGAAQVRDGVGALLAGGTQLQAGAWSARDGAAALAQGTSDLDAGARQVAGGASDLAGRLPTLVDGADQVAAGTVRASDGATRLADGLPTLVDGADQVAAGTVRASDGASELAGKLPTLADGAIQVAAGTVRAADGADRLASGLPELSDGASQLSAGASRLAGKLGEAEAGAGELEAGLGRLADGADDAAVGIRKIHLGAQDLDAGAGDLAAGAGDLADGAGRLSTGAGELSDGTTVLSDGAAELAAGTTQLADGTGTMRTEVTNSPAGPASLLGSVLLILGLLGAVAAITLLARRAR
;
A
#
# COMPACT_ATOMS: atom_id res chain seq x y z
N MET A 1 134.33 23.18 48.71
CA MET A 1 134.20 24.43 47.94
C MET A 1 132.75 24.50 47.49
N THR A 2 131.88 25.15 48.28
CA THR A 2 131.46 26.58 48.13
C THR A 2 130.43 26.71 47.00
N SER A 3 129.25 27.33 47.14
CA SER A 3 128.75 28.31 48.11
C SER A 3 127.24 28.50 47.81
N THR A 4 126.31 28.38 48.77
CA THR A 4 125.64 29.45 49.55
C THR A 4 124.68 30.41 48.83
N ARG A 5 123.60 30.76 49.56
CA ARG A 5 122.74 31.98 49.55
C ARG A 5 121.43 31.90 48.74
N THR A 6 120.23 31.88 49.34
CA THR A 6 119.47 32.83 50.23
C THR A 6 118.61 33.88 49.51
N VAL A 7 117.30 33.81 49.79
CA VAL A 7 116.38 34.90 50.24
C VAL A 7 115.50 35.67 49.22
N ARG A 8 114.18 35.53 49.46
CA ARG A 8 113.00 36.43 49.33
C ARG A 8 112.61 37.03 47.96
N GLY A 9 111.32 36.84 47.64
CA GLY A 9 110.44 38.01 47.46
C GLY A 9 109.29 37.91 46.45
N SER A 10 108.07 37.73 46.99
CA SER A 10 106.95 38.69 46.83
C SER A 10 105.74 38.36 45.92
N ARG A 11 104.57 38.58 46.55
CA ARG A 11 103.25 39.07 46.06
C ARG A 11 102.27 38.04 45.48
N GLY A 12 101.09 37.96 46.13
CA GLY A 12 99.98 37.06 45.81
C GLY A 12 99.08 37.52 44.66
N PRO A 13 97.98 36.78 44.42
CA PRO A 13 96.67 37.38 44.59
C PRO A 13 95.83 36.62 45.61
N THR A 14 95.47 37.34 46.66
CA THR A 14 94.41 37.08 47.62
C THR A 14 93.06 37.51 47.01
N ILE A 15 92.00 36.75 47.31
CA ILE A 15 90.57 37.17 47.33
C ILE A 15 89.75 37.01 46.03
N THR A 16 90.24 37.29 44.81
CA THR A 16 89.39 37.21 43.58
C THR A 16 89.02 35.78 43.15
N THR A 17 89.93 34.81 43.22
CA THR A 17 89.65 33.40 42.92
C THR A 17 88.83 32.71 44.02
N ALA A 18 88.99 33.09 45.28
CA ALA A 18 88.20 32.55 46.39
C ALA A 18 86.74 33.05 46.35
N PHE A 19 86.50 34.31 45.99
CA PHE A 19 85.14 34.82 45.76
C PHE A 19 84.50 34.25 44.49
N ALA A 20 85.26 34.04 43.40
CA ALA A 20 84.72 33.38 42.20
C ALA A 20 84.31 31.93 42.47
N VAL A 21 85.11 31.17 43.24
CA VAL A 21 84.79 29.79 43.63
C VAL A 21 83.65 29.73 44.65
N ALA A 22 83.59 30.65 45.62
CA ALA A 22 82.47 30.74 46.56
C ALA A 22 81.17 31.17 45.88
N ALA A 23 81.22 32.10 44.92
CA ALA A 23 80.07 32.51 44.12
C ALA A 23 79.58 31.39 43.19
N LEU A 24 80.50 30.62 42.57
CA LEU A 24 80.16 29.42 41.81
C LEU A 24 79.56 28.32 42.67
N ALA A 25 80.09 28.10 43.89
CA ALA A 25 79.55 27.12 44.83
C ALA A 25 78.16 27.53 45.35
N LEU A 26 77.95 28.82 45.66
CA LEU A 26 76.65 29.33 46.07
C LEU A 26 75.65 29.31 44.91
N ALA A 27 76.07 29.67 43.69
CA ALA A 27 75.23 29.56 42.49
C ALA A 27 74.86 28.11 42.18
N ALA A 28 75.78 27.16 42.37
CA ALA A 28 75.50 25.73 42.25
C ALA A 28 74.53 25.24 43.33
N LEU A 29 74.65 25.72 44.58
CA LEU A 29 73.78 25.33 45.69
C LEU A 29 72.38 25.95 45.55
N VAL A 30 72.28 27.20 45.07
CA VAL A 30 71.00 27.84 44.72
C VAL A 30 70.37 27.12 43.53
N ALA A 31 71.13 26.79 42.49
CA ALA A 31 70.62 26.00 41.37
C ALA A 31 70.14 24.62 41.82
N LEU A 32 70.82 23.97 42.76
CA LEU A 32 70.43 22.68 43.33
C LEU A 32 69.16 22.78 44.20
N VAL A 33 69.02 23.83 45.00
CA VAL A 33 67.80 24.09 45.79
C VAL A 33 66.62 24.42 44.88
N VAL A 34 66.84 25.22 43.84
CA VAL A 34 65.83 25.52 42.81
C VAL A 34 65.42 24.24 42.07
N LEU A 35 66.37 23.35 41.76
CA LEU A 35 66.10 22.05 41.15
C LEU A 35 65.27 21.13 42.06
N VAL A 36 65.57 21.09 43.37
CA VAL A 36 64.80 20.30 44.35
C VAL A 36 63.38 20.83 44.50
N LEU A 37 63.19 22.15 44.55
CA LEU A 37 61.86 22.78 44.61
C LEU A 37 61.06 22.59 43.32
N LEU A 38 61.72 22.66 42.16
CA LEU A 38 61.10 22.33 40.87
C LEU A 38 60.69 20.85 40.84
N ASN A 39 61.55 19.93 41.29
CA ASN A 39 61.22 18.50 41.36
C ASN A 39 60.04 18.21 42.29
N SER A 40 59.97 18.84 43.47
CA SER A 40 58.83 18.64 44.38
C SER A 40 57.52 19.12 43.74
N SER A 41 57.55 20.26 43.04
CA SER A 41 56.37 20.76 42.33
C SER A 41 55.94 19.86 41.16
N VAL A 42 56.89 19.21 40.49
CA VAL A 42 56.62 18.23 39.43
C VAL A 42 56.05 16.94 40.01
N ALA A 43 56.54 16.48 41.16
CA ALA A 43 56.01 15.30 41.87
C ALA A 43 54.57 15.54 42.40
N ASP A 44 54.30 16.73 42.94
CA ASP A 44 52.94 17.15 43.33
C ASP A 44 52.02 17.28 42.11
N GLY A 45 52.54 17.76 40.98
CA GLY A 45 51.83 17.79 39.71
C GLY A 45 51.49 16.39 39.19
N ALA A 46 52.43 15.46 39.30
CA ALA A 46 52.25 14.06 38.88
C ALA A 46 51.25 13.30 39.77
N THR A 47 51.28 13.51 41.10
CA THR A 47 50.28 12.93 42.01
C THR A 47 48.88 13.52 41.81
N ARG A 48 48.76 14.81 41.47
CA ARG A 48 47.48 15.39 41.07
C ARG A 48 46.98 14.88 39.72
N LEU A 49 47.88 14.62 38.77
CA LEU A 49 47.57 14.02 37.49
C LEU A 49 47.09 12.57 37.67
N ASP A 50 47.75 11.80 38.54
CA ASP A 50 47.37 10.44 38.93
C ASP A 50 45.98 10.38 39.58
N ALA A 51 45.72 11.25 40.56
CA ALA A 51 44.39 11.36 41.18
C ALA A 51 43.30 11.76 40.16
N GLY A 52 43.61 12.71 39.26
CA GLY A 52 42.69 13.10 38.19
C GLY A 52 42.46 11.98 37.17
N ALA A 53 43.49 11.19 36.84
CA ALA A 53 43.35 10.01 36.00
C ALA A 53 42.47 8.94 36.66
N GLY A 54 42.60 8.74 37.97
CA GLY A 54 41.73 7.86 38.75
C GLY A 54 40.26 8.29 38.75
N GLU A 55 39.97 9.59 38.91
CA GLU A 55 38.58 10.10 38.82
C GLU A 55 37.97 9.90 37.43
N VAL A 56 38.75 10.09 36.36
CA VAL A 56 38.30 9.84 34.98
C VAL A 56 38.10 8.34 34.74
N GLN A 57 38.97 7.48 35.28
CA GLN A 57 38.85 6.03 35.20
C GLN A 57 37.58 5.52 35.88
N ASP A 58 37.28 6.00 37.10
CA ASP A 58 36.04 5.68 37.82
C ASP A 58 34.80 6.14 37.02
N GLY A 59 34.90 7.33 36.41
CA GLY A 59 33.87 7.85 35.50
C GLY A 59 33.67 6.98 34.26
N ALA A 60 34.76 6.55 33.62
CA ALA A 60 34.74 5.69 32.44
C ALA A 60 34.19 4.30 32.77
N THR A 61 34.53 3.74 33.93
CA THR A 61 34.00 2.45 34.41
C THR A 61 32.50 2.53 34.65
N ARG A 62 32.02 3.58 35.32
CA ARG A 62 30.58 3.82 35.48
C ARG A 62 29.84 4.03 34.17
N LEU A 63 30.48 4.68 33.19
CA LEU A 63 29.90 4.86 31.85
C LEU A 63 29.79 3.51 31.13
N ALA A 64 30.82 2.67 31.23
CA ALA A 64 30.82 1.31 30.68
C ALA A 64 29.68 0.49 31.30
N ASP A 65 29.58 0.44 32.63
CA ASP A 65 28.51 -0.29 33.33
C ASP A 65 27.11 0.22 32.94
N GLY A 66 26.94 1.54 32.87
CA GLY A 66 25.67 2.16 32.43
C GLY A 66 25.32 1.83 30.98
N SER A 67 26.32 1.77 30.09
CA SER A 67 26.12 1.39 28.70
C SER A 67 25.81 -0.10 28.51
N VAL A 68 26.37 -0.98 29.36
CA VAL A 68 25.97 -2.40 29.40
C VAL A 68 24.51 -2.52 29.83
N GLN A 69 24.09 -1.84 30.89
CA GLN A 69 22.69 -1.84 31.32
C GLN A 69 21.73 -1.30 30.23
N LEU A 70 22.15 -0.26 29.51
CA LEU A 70 21.38 0.27 28.38
C LEU A 70 21.29 -0.75 27.23
N SER A 71 22.40 -1.42 26.93
CA SER A 71 22.43 -2.49 25.92
C SER A 71 21.49 -3.63 26.29
N ASP A 72 21.55 -4.12 27.53
CA ASP A 72 20.68 -5.21 28.01
C ASP A 72 19.19 -4.80 27.97
N GLY A 73 18.88 -3.57 28.37
CA GLY A 73 17.53 -3.02 28.30
C GLY A 73 17.02 -2.88 26.86
N ALA A 74 17.89 -2.46 25.94
CA ALA A 74 17.58 -2.36 24.52
C ALA A 74 17.35 -3.74 23.88
N THR A 75 18.16 -4.74 24.22
CA THR A 75 17.95 -6.14 23.81
C THR A 75 16.61 -6.67 24.33
N THR A 76 16.27 -6.40 25.60
CA THR A 76 14.97 -6.81 26.17
C THR A 76 13.79 -6.16 25.44
N LEU A 77 13.94 -4.90 25.03
CA LEU A 77 12.93 -4.20 24.23
C LEU A 77 12.81 -4.80 22.82
N ALA A 78 13.93 -5.15 22.19
CA ALA A 78 13.95 -5.81 20.88
C ALA A 78 13.25 -7.18 20.93
N ASP A 79 13.54 -7.98 21.97
CA ASP A 79 12.89 -9.27 22.20
C ASP A 79 11.37 -9.10 22.39
N GLY A 80 10.94 -8.14 23.21
CA GLY A 80 9.53 -7.85 23.43
C GLY A 80 8.80 -7.33 22.18
N ALA A 81 9.48 -6.55 21.34
CA ALA A 81 8.97 -6.14 20.04
C ALA A 81 8.86 -7.32 19.06
N GLY A 82 9.79 -8.27 19.13
CA GLY A 82 9.72 -9.55 18.42
C GLY A 82 8.52 -10.40 18.84
N GLU A 83 8.26 -10.54 20.15
CA GLU A 83 7.07 -11.25 20.64
C GLU A 83 5.76 -10.59 20.19
N LEU A 84 5.75 -9.25 20.10
CA LEU A 84 4.61 -8.49 19.57
C LEU A 84 4.39 -8.79 18.08
N ALA A 85 5.46 -8.81 17.27
CA ALA A 85 5.43 -9.18 15.85
C ALA A 85 4.91 -10.63 15.64
N ASP A 86 5.38 -11.58 16.45
CA ASP A 86 4.85 -12.95 16.43
C ASP A 86 3.36 -13.02 16.82
N GLY A 87 2.92 -12.13 17.72
CA GLY A 87 1.51 -11.94 18.08
C GLY A 87 0.66 -11.41 16.92
N THR A 88 1.14 -10.38 16.21
CA THR A 88 0.45 -9.79 15.06
C THR A 88 0.42 -10.72 13.86
N THR A 89 1.48 -11.48 13.63
CA THR A 89 1.50 -12.54 12.61
C THR A 89 0.43 -13.60 12.87
N ARG A 90 0.24 -14.03 14.14
CA ARG A 90 -0.86 -14.94 14.50
C ARG A 90 -2.24 -14.30 14.35
N LEU A 91 -2.38 -13.01 14.65
CA LEU A 91 -3.63 -12.27 14.42
C LEU A 91 -3.95 -12.18 12.92
N LEU A 92 -2.96 -11.92 12.07
CA LEU A 92 -3.10 -11.91 10.61
C LEU A 92 -3.61 -13.25 10.09
N ALA A 93 -3.01 -14.35 10.54
CA ALA A 93 -3.49 -15.70 10.20
C ALA A 93 -4.95 -15.91 10.63
N GLY A 94 -5.30 -15.54 11.86
CA GLY A 94 -6.67 -15.65 12.36
C GLY A 94 -7.69 -14.79 11.60
N THR A 95 -7.30 -13.60 11.12
CA THR A 95 -8.17 -12.79 10.24
C THR A 95 -8.34 -13.40 8.86
N GLY A 96 -7.34 -14.14 8.36
CA GLY A 96 -7.45 -14.94 7.13
C GLY A 96 -8.49 -16.04 7.29
N ASP A 97 -8.36 -16.86 8.34
CA ASP A 97 -9.32 -17.93 8.65
C ASP A 97 -10.76 -17.39 8.81
N LEU A 98 -10.91 -16.21 9.40
CA LEU A 98 -12.21 -15.58 9.60
C LEU A 98 -12.81 -15.04 8.30
N THR A 99 -11.97 -14.53 7.38
CA THR A 99 -12.39 -14.10 6.03
C THR A 99 -12.90 -15.30 5.23
N ASP A 100 -12.16 -16.41 5.23
CA ASP A 100 -12.59 -17.66 4.60
C ASP A 100 -13.93 -18.16 5.19
N GLY A 101 -14.13 -17.97 6.49
CA GLY A 101 -15.38 -18.26 7.18
C GLY A 101 -16.56 -17.40 6.71
N THR A 102 -16.34 -16.09 6.51
CA THR A 102 -17.39 -15.17 6.01
C THR A 102 -17.73 -15.44 4.55
N ASP A 103 -16.75 -15.78 3.71
CA ASP A 103 -16.99 -16.10 2.30
C ASP A 103 -17.83 -17.37 2.17
N ARG A 104 -17.50 -18.41 2.96
CA ARG A 104 -18.32 -19.64 3.02
C ARG A 104 -19.74 -19.39 3.52
N LEU A 105 -19.93 -18.45 4.45
CA LEU A 105 -21.26 -18.05 4.92
C LEU A 105 -22.04 -17.35 3.81
N ALA A 106 -21.41 -16.42 3.08
CA ALA A 106 -22.00 -15.72 1.94
C ALA A 106 -22.43 -16.70 0.83
N ASP A 107 -21.55 -17.63 0.46
CA ASP A 107 -21.84 -18.69 -0.52
C ASP A 107 -23.04 -19.54 -0.07
N GLY A 108 -23.05 -19.99 1.18
CA GLY A 108 -24.16 -20.78 1.74
C GLY A 108 -25.49 -20.02 1.79
N THR A 109 -25.46 -18.72 2.07
CA THR A 109 -26.67 -17.87 2.00
C THR A 109 -27.16 -17.68 0.57
N GLY A 110 -26.25 -17.55 -0.40
CA GLY A 110 -26.56 -17.44 -1.82
C GLY A 110 -27.22 -18.72 -2.36
N GLU A 111 -26.67 -19.89 -2.05
CA GLU A 111 -27.25 -21.19 -2.43
C GLU A 111 -28.66 -21.37 -1.83
N LEU A 112 -28.87 -20.96 -0.58
CA LEU A 112 -30.17 -21.06 0.07
C LEU A 112 -31.19 -20.09 -0.52
N GLN A 113 -30.78 -18.85 -0.82
CA GLN A 113 -31.63 -17.85 -1.48
C GLN A 113 -32.02 -18.32 -2.89
N ASP A 114 -31.08 -18.86 -3.66
CA ASP A 114 -31.33 -19.45 -4.98
C ASP A 114 -32.35 -20.59 -4.90
N GLY A 115 -32.21 -21.48 -3.91
CA GLY A 115 -33.19 -22.52 -3.65
C GLY A 115 -34.59 -21.99 -3.30
N LEU A 116 -34.67 -20.85 -2.59
CA LEU A 116 -35.94 -20.21 -2.24
C LEU A 116 -36.62 -19.60 -3.46
N VAL A 117 -35.88 -18.80 -4.22
CA VAL A 117 -36.38 -18.00 -5.34
C VAL A 117 -36.62 -18.86 -6.58
N ASN A 118 -35.70 -19.75 -6.91
CA ASN A 118 -35.76 -20.49 -8.17
C ASN A 118 -36.43 -21.86 -8.05
N ARG A 119 -36.76 -22.32 -6.83
CA ARG A 119 -37.45 -23.61 -6.64
C ARG A 119 -38.71 -23.50 -5.79
N LEU A 120 -38.61 -22.95 -4.57
CA LEU A 120 -39.73 -22.96 -3.63
C LEU A 120 -40.85 -22.00 -4.04
N GLN A 121 -40.54 -20.74 -4.31
CA GLN A 121 -41.52 -19.73 -4.75
C GLN A 121 -42.29 -20.17 -6.02
N PRO A 122 -41.62 -20.56 -7.12
CA PRO A 122 -42.29 -21.05 -8.33
C PRO A 122 -43.17 -22.28 -8.07
N GLY A 123 -42.69 -23.24 -7.26
CA GLY A 123 -43.46 -24.43 -6.89
C GLY A 123 -44.70 -24.10 -6.07
N THR A 124 -44.66 -23.08 -5.21
CA THR A 124 -45.85 -22.63 -4.46
C THR A 124 -46.86 -21.90 -5.34
N VAL A 125 -46.41 -21.16 -6.36
CA VAL A 125 -47.28 -20.52 -7.35
C VAL A 125 -47.97 -21.57 -8.22
N GLU A 126 -47.22 -22.55 -8.75
CA GLU A 126 -47.78 -23.63 -9.56
C GLU A 126 -48.82 -24.46 -8.79
N ALA A 127 -48.56 -24.75 -7.51
CA ALA A 127 -49.52 -25.44 -6.64
C ALA A 127 -50.79 -24.61 -6.37
N ARG A 128 -50.67 -23.28 -6.23
CA ARG A 128 -51.81 -22.37 -6.07
C ARG A 128 -52.67 -22.31 -7.34
N ASP A 129 -52.04 -22.27 -8.51
CA ASP A 129 -52.75 -22.27 -9.79
C ASP A 129 -53.51 -23.59 -10.02
N GLY A 130 -52.90 -24.72 -9.65
CA GLY A 130 -53.57 -26.02 -9.63
C GLY A 130 -54.77 -26.06 -8.69
N MET A 131 -54.67 -25.45 -7.51
CA MET A 131 -55.79 -25.36 -6.55
C MET A 131 -56.91 -24.44 -7.02
N THR A 132 -56.59 -23.38 -7.75
CA THR A 132 -57.58 -22.49 -8.38
C THR A 132 -58.35 -23.25 -9.46
N SER A 133 -57.64 -24.02 -10.30
CA SER A 133 -58.26 -24.88 -11.31
C SER A 133 -59.17 -25.95 -10.69
N LEU A 134 -58.76 -26.54 -9.56
CA LEU A 134 -59.59 -27.49 -8.81
C LEU A 134 -60.85 -26.82 -8.26
N HIS A 135 -60.72 -25.62 -7.69
CA HIS A 135 -61.86 -24.83 -7.21
C HIS A 135 -62.87 -24.56 -8.33
N ASP A 136 -62.41 -24.05 -9.47
CA ASP A 136 -63.27 -23.76 -10.63
C ASP A 136 -63.99 -25.03 -11.13
N GLY A 137 -63.28 -26.16 -11.15
CA GLY A 137 -63.87 -27.47 -11.45
C GLY A 137 -64.97 -27.89 -10.47
N THR A 138 -64.79 -27.65 -9.17
CA THR A 138 -65.82 -27.95 -8.16
C THR A 138 -67.04 -27.02 -8.26
N VAL A 139 -66.84 -25.76 -8.66
CA VAL A 139 -67.94 -24.80 -8.90
C VAL A 139 -68.77 -25.24 -10.10
N LEU A 140 -68.13 -25.66 -11.20
CA LEU A 140 -68.82 -26.22 -12.36
C LEU A 140 -69.58 -27.51 -12.01
N LEU A 141 -68.98 -28.40 -11.22
CA LEU A 141 -69.63 -29.64 -10.78
C LEU A 141 -70.88 -29.35 -9.93
N HIS A 142 -70.82 -28.38 -9.02
CA HIS A 142 -71.97 -27.95 -8.22
C HIS A 142 -73.09 -27.38 -9.10
N ALA A 143 -72.76 -26.50 -10.05
CA ALA A 143 -73.72 -25.93 -10.99
C ALA A 143 -74.45 -27.01 -11.82
N GLY A 144 -73.70 -27.99 -12.35
CA GLY A 144 -74.28 -29.12 -13.08
C GLY A 144 -75.19 -30.01 -12.21
N GLY A 145 -74.84 -30.21 -10.94
CA GLY A 145 -75.70 -30.92 -9.97
C GLY A 145 -77.04 -30.22 -9.70
N VAL A 146 -77.03 -28.89 -9.63
CA VAL A 146 -78.25 -28.07 -9.46
C VAL A 146 -79.16 -28.14 -10.68
N GLU A 147 -78.61 -28.06 -11.89
CA GLU A 147 -79.40 -28.21 -13.13
C GLU A 147 -80.03 -29.60 -13.25
N LEU A 148 -79.28 -30.65 -12.89
CA LEU A 148 -79.76 -32.03 -12.92
C LEU A 148 -80.92 -32.25 -11.93
N SER A 149 -80.85 -31.65 -10.73
CA SER A 149 -81.93 -31.66 -9.74
C SER A 149 -83.21 -31.00 -10.26
N ALA A 150 -83.09 -29.81 -10.87
CA ALA A 150 -84.23 -29.10 -11.46
C ALA A 150 -84.88 -29.89 -12.62
N GLY A 151 -84.09 -30.61 -13.42
CA GLY A 151 -84.59 -31.51 -14.46
C GLY A 151 -85.38 -32.69 -13.90
N ALA A 152 -84.91 -33.30 -12.80
CA ALA A 152 -85.60 -34.42 -12.15
C ALA A 152 -86.95 -34.00 -11.54
N THR A 153 -87.04 -32.82 -10.93
CA THR A 153 -88.31 -32.29 -10.37
C THR A 153 -89.36 -32.06 -11.45
N ARG A 154 -88.97 -31.45 -12.59
CA ARG A 154 -89.88 -31.23 -13.72
C ARG A 154 -90.46 -32.53 -14.29
N LEU A 155 -89.67 -33.60 -14.28
CA LEU A 155 -90.10 -34.92 -14.74
C LEU A 155 -91.12 -35.57 -13.78
N ALA A 156 -90.95 -35.36 -12.47
CA ALA A 156 -91.90 -35.80 -11.45
C ALA A 156 -93.26 -35.08 -11.56
N ASP A 157 -93.24 -33.75 -11.74
CA ASP A 157 -94.46 -32.94 -11.85
C ASP A 157 -95.31 -33.29 -13.09
N GLY A 158 -94.65 -33.55 -14.23
CA GLY A 158 -95.33 -33.98 -15.46
C GLY A 158 -96.01 -35.34 -15.30
N SER A 159 -95.43 -36.24 -14.51
CA SER A 159 -95.99 -37.58 -14.24
C SER A 159 -97.22 -37.53 -13.32
N ALA A 160 -97.22 -36.61 -12.35
CA ALA A 160 -98.38 -36.37 -11.47
C ALA A 160 -99.59 -35.80 -12.24
N THR A 161 -99.34 -34.90 -13.20
CA THR A 161 -100.39 -34.29 -14.04
C THR A 161 -101.08 -35.33 -14.93
N ALA A 162 -100.32 -36.29 -15.47
CA ALA A 162 -100.87 -37.37 -16.28
C ALA A 162 -101.75 -38.36 -15.48
N ALA A 163 -101.42 -38.61 -14.21
CA ALA A 163 -102.20 -39.48 -13.33
C ALA A 163 -103.56 -38.85 -12.93
N ALA A 164 -103.62 -37.53 -12.80
CA ALA A 164 -104.85 -36.80 -12.49
C ALA A 164 -105.88 -36.89 -13.64
N GLY A 165 -105.43 -36.77 -14.90
CA GLY A 165 -106.32 -36.87 -16.07
C GLY A 165 -106.94 -38.27 -16.27
N ALA A 166 -106.27 -39.33 -15.84
CA ALA A 166 -106.79 -40.70 -15.93
C ALA A 166 -107.92 -40.98 -14.91
N SER A 167 -107.92 -40.31 -13.75
CA SER A 167 -108.98 -40.44 -12.74
C SER A 167 -110.27 -39.71 -13.12
N GLU A 168 -110.17 -38.59 -13.85
CA GLU A 168 -111.34 -37.82 -14.30
C GLU A 168 -112.17 -38.59 -15.34
N LEU A 169 -111.50 -39.38 -16.20
CA LEU A 169 -112.15 -40.18 -17.24
C LEU A 169 -112.91 -41.40 -16.68
N ALA A 170 -112.44 -41.99 -15.59
CA ALA A 170 -113.12 -43.11 -14.91
C ALA A 170 -114.46 -42.70 -14.25
N GLY A 171 -114.63 -41.41 -13.93
CA GLY A 171 -115.82 -40.89 -13.25
C GLY A 171 -117.07 -40.74 -14.14
N LYS A 172 -116.94 -40.80 -15.47
CA LYS A 172 -118.04 -40.51 -16.42
C LYS A 172 -118.72 -41.75 -17.03
N LEU A 173 -118.38 -42.95 -16.54
CA LEU A 173 -118.86 -44.25 -17.04
C LEU A 173 -120.33 -44.63 -16.72
N PRO A 174 -120.97 -44.19 -15.62
CA PRO A 174 -122.37 -44.54 -15.33
C PRO A 174 -123.41 -43.84 -16.21
N ASP A 175 -123.10 -42.63 -16.71
CA ASP A 175 -124.00 -41.83 -17.56
C ASP A 175 -124.21 -42.44 -18.97
N LEU A 176 -123.36 -43.40 -19.33
CA LEU A 176 -123.37 -44.09 -20.63
C LEU A 176 -124.37 -45.26 -20.68
N VAL A 177 -124.85 -45.73 -19.52
CA VAL A 177 -125.82 -46.84 -19.40
C VAL A 177 -127.26 -46.36 -19.55
N ASP A 178 -127.56 -45.13 -19.10
CA ASP A 178 -128.90 -44.50 -19.20
C ASP A 178 -129.24 -43.95 -20.61
N GLY A 179 -128.21 -43.79 -21.46
CA GLY A 179 -128.36 -43.32 -22.85
C GLY A 179 -128.97 -44.36 -23.80
N ALA A 180 -128.89 -45.64 -23.44
CA ALA A 180 -129.35 -46.75 -24.28
C ALA A 180 -130.89 -46.83 -24.39
N ASP A 181 -131.64 -46.38 -23.39
CA ASP A 181 -133.11 -46.39 -23.41
C ASP A 181 -133.74 -45.21 -24.18
N LYS A 182 -132.98 -44.12 -24.41
CA LYS A 182 -133.49 -42.89 -25.05
C LYS A 182 -133.39 -42.88 -26.58
N VAL A 183 -132.79 -43.92 -27.17
CA VAL A 183 -132.73 -44.15 -28.62
C VAL A 183 -134.12 -44.45 -29.23
N ALA A 184 -135.08 -44.91 -28.42
CA ALA A 184 -136.47 -45.04 -28.85
C ALA A 184 -137.24 -43.69 -28.92
N ALA A 185 -136.73 -42.62 -28.29
CA ALA A 185 -137.31 -41.27 -28.35
C ALA A 185 -136.55 -40.35 -29.34
N GLY A 186 -135.72 -40.93 -30.22
CA GLY A 186 -134.87 -40.24 -31.19
C GLY A 186 -135.57 -39.64 -32.41
N ALA A 187 -136.90 -39.66 -32.51
CA ALA A 187 -137.61 -39.17 -33.70
C ALA A 187 -138.18 -37.74 -33.58
N GLU A 188 -138.38 -37.21 -32.36
CA GLU A 188 -138.90 -35.85 -32.15
C GLU A 188 -137.79 -34.79 -31.91
N LYS A 189 -136.62 -35.17 -31.39
CA LYS A 189 -135.49 -34.23 -31.10
C LYS A 189 -134.72 -33.72 -32.32
N ALA A 190 -134.98 -34.25 -33.51
CA ALA A 190 -134.39 -33.76 -34.76
C ALA A 190 -134.86 -32.34 -35.13
N THR A 191 -135.98 -31.88 -34.56
CA THR A 191 -136.50 -30.50 -34.74
C THR A 191 -135.84 -29.51 -33.76
N ASP A 192 -135.47 -29.97 -32.56
CA ASP A 192 -134.85 -29.14 -31.51
C ASP A 192 -133.34 -28.93 -31.75
N GLY A 193 -132.64 -29.92 -32.31
CA GLY A 193 -131.20 -29.83 -32.61
C GLY A 193 -130.85 -28.74 -33.63
N ALA A 194 -131.79 -28.37 -34.51
CA ALA A 194 -131.62 -27.26 -35.45
C ALA A 194 -131.68 -25.88 -34.76
N SER A 195 -132.41 -25.77 -33.64
CA SER A 195 -132.47 -24.53 -32.83
C SER A 195 -131.29 -24.40 -31.87
N GLU A 196 -130.72 -25.51 -31.37
CA GLU A 196 -129.51 -25.50 -30.52
C GLU A 196 -128.25 -25.07 -31.30
N LEU A 197 -128.14 -25.46 -32.56
CA LEU A 197 -127.04 -25.05 -33.45
C LEU A 197 -127.09 -23.55 -33.80
N ALA A 198 -128.30 -22.99 -33.97
CA ALA A 198 -128.51 -21.55 -34.13
C ALA A 198 -128.08 -20.75 -32.88
N GLY A 199 -128.18 -21.34 -31.69
CA GLY A 199 -127.84 -20.72 -30.41
C GLY A 199 -126.34 -20.70 -30.06
N LYS A 200 -125.52 -21.62 -30.61
CA LYS A 200 -124.07 -21.73 -30.32
C LYS A 200 -123.16 -21.07 -31.37
N LEU A 201 -123.73 -20.63 -32.49
CA LEU A 201 -123.01 -19.89 -33.54
C LEU A 201 -122.38 -18.55 -33.08
N PRO A 202 -122.99 -17.78 -32.14
CA PRO A 202 -122.36 -16.57 -31.60
C PRO A 202 -121.05 -16.81 -30.84
N ASP A 203 -120.93 -17.91 -30.08
CA ASP A 203 -119.71 -18.21 -29.29
C ASP A 203 -118.48 -18.48 -30.18
N LEU A 204 -118.71 -19.05 -31.37
CA LEU A 204 -117.66 -19.30 -32.36
C LEU A 204 -117.25 -18.03 -33.11
N VAL A 205 -118.19 -17.11 -33.31
CA VAL A 205 -117.93 -15.76 -33.84
C VAL A 205 -117.12 -14.95 -32.82
N ASP A 206 -117.45 -15.01 -31.52
CA ASP A 206 -116.66 -14.39 -30.45
C ASP A 206 -115.26 -15.00 -30.33
N GLY A 207 -115.13 -16.32 -30.47
CA GLY A 207 -113.84 -16.99 -30.54
C GLY A 207 -112.97 -16.52 -31.71
N ALA A 208 -113.56 -16.35 -32.91
CA ALA A 208 -112.87 -15.83 -34.08
C ALA A 208 -112.43 -14.37 -33.88
N PHE A 209 -113.25 -13.52 -33.27
CA PHE A 209 -112.87 -12.15 -32.94
C PHE A 209 -111.78 -12.07 -31.86
N ARG A 210 -111.76 -12.97 -30.87
CA ARG A 210 -110.64 -13.03 -29.90
C ARG A 210 -109.33 -13.44 -30.56
N VAL A 211 -109.37 -14.35 -31.54
CA VAL A 211 -108.19 -14.72 -32.35
C VAL A 211 -107.73 -13.54 -33.21
N HIS A 212 -108.66 -12.79 -33.81
CA HIS A 212 -108.37 -11.56 -34.54
C HIS A 212 -107.67 -10.50 -33.68
N ASP A 213 -108.17 -10.23 -32.48
CA ASP A 213 -107.56 -9.24 -31.59
C ASP A 213 -106.21 -9.72 -31.04
N GLY A 214 -106.09 -11.01 -30.69
CA GLY A 214 -104.83 -11.61 -30.27
C GLY A 214 -103.76 -11.56 -31.38
N THR A 215 -104.13 -11.85 -32.63
CA THR A 215 -103.20 -11.78 -33.77
C THR A 215 -102.78 -10.36 -34.10
N LYS A 216 -103.67 -9.37 -33.94
CA LYS A 216 -103.29 -7.94 -34.03
C LYS A 216 -102.31 -7.51 -32.95
N GLN A 217 -102.50 -7.95 -31.71
CA GLN A 217 -101.56 -7.66 -30.62
C GLN A 217 -100.18 -8.26 -30.89
N VAL A 218 -100.12 -9.51 -31.38
CA VAL A 218 -98.86 -10.16 -31.77
C VAL A 218 -98.21 -9.45 -32.97
N ALA A 219 -98.98 -9.00 -33.97
CA ALA A 219 -98.46 -8.25 -35.11
C ALA A 219 -97.86 -6.90 -34.70
N SER A 220 -98.50 -6.18 -33.78
CA SER A 220 -97.99 -4.93 -33.23
C SER A 220 -96.69 -5.17 -32.44
N GLY A 221 -96.66 -6.21 -31.60
CA GLY A 221 -95.45 -6.58 -30.85
C GLY A 221 -94.29 -7.00 -31.75
N ALA A 222 -94.57 -7.76 -32.82
CA ALA A 222 -93.57 -8.14 -33.82
C ALA A 222 -93.02 -6.95 -34.60
N THR A 223 -93.88 -5.98 -34.94
CA THR A 223 -93.48 -4.73 -35.62
C THR A 223 -92.64 -3.84 -34.71
N GLU A 224 -93.02 -3.70 -33.43
CA GLU A 224 -92.24 -2.94 -32.44
C GLU A 224 -90.87 -3.57 -32.20
N LEU A 225 -90.81 -4.90 -32.12
CA LEU A 225 -89.54 -5.63 -31.99
C LEU A 225 -88.66 -5.45 -33.23
N ALA A 226 -89.23 -5.60 -34.43
CA ALA A 226 -88.52 -5.35 -35.69
C ALA A 226 -87.98 -3.90 -35.78
N GLY A 227 -88.71 -2.93 -35.24
CA GLY A 227 -88.28 -1.53 -35.18
C GLY A 227 -87.12 -1.25 -34.22
N LYS A 228 -86.98 -2.03 -33.13
CA LYS A 228 -85.93 -1.85 -32.11
C LYS A 228 -84.65 -2.66 -32.37
N LEU A 229 -84.72 -3.73 -33.16
CA LEU A 229 -83.57 -4.59 -33.48
C LEU A 229 -82.43 -3.88 -34.25
N PRO A 230 -82.67 -2.90 -35.13
CA PRO A 230 -81.60 -2.13 -35.78
C PRO A 230 -80.71 -1.35 -34.80
N GLU A 231 -81.25 -0.81 -33.70
CA GLU A 231 -80.45 -0.12 -32.68
C GLU A 231 -79.45 -1.07 -32.01
N LEU A 232 -79.80 -2.35 -31.88
CA LEU A 232 -78.91 -3.40 -31.35
C LEU A 232 -77.83 -3.80 -32.36
N VAL A 233 -78.13 -3.78 -33.66
CA VAL A 233 -77.14 -3.97 -34.73
C VAL A 233 -76.12 -2.84 -34.70
N ASP A 234 -76.56 -1.59 -34.63
CA ASP A 234 -75.68 -0.42 -34.54
C ASP A 234 -74.80 -0.49 -33.28
N GLY A 235 -75.37 -0.88 -32.14
CA GLY A 235 -74.62 -1.09 -30.90
C GLY A 235 -73.56 -2.19 -31.03
N ALA A 236 -73.88 -3.31 -31.69
CA ALA A 236 -72.92 -4.38 -31.95
C ALA A 236 -71.78 -3.92 -32.88
N SER A 237 -72.09 -3.17 -33.95
CA SER A 237 -71.08 -2.60 -34.84
C SER A 237 -70.17 -1.60 -34.13
N GLN A 238 -70.69 -0.76 -33.23
CA GLN A 238 -69.86 0.14 -32.42
C GLN A 238 -68.89 -0.61 -31.49
N VAL A 239 -69.31 -1.76 -30.94
CA VAL A 239 -68.44 -2.63 -30.14
C VAL A 239 -67.34 -3.26 -31.01
N ALA A 240 -67.69 -3.72 -32.22
CA ALA A 240 -66.71 -4.24 -33.19
C ALA A 240 -65.67 -3.19 -33.57
N ASP A 241 -66.09 -1.98 -33.96
CA ASP A 241 -65.21 -0.87 -34.32
C ASP A 241 -64.30 -0.46 -33.14
N GLY A 242 -64.86 -0.40 -31.93
CA GLY A 242 -64.11 -0.10 -30.71
C GLY A 242 -63.06 -1.17 -30.38
N ALA A 243 -63.40 -2.45 -30.55
CA ALA A 243 -62.48 -3.57 -30.36
C ALA A 243 -61.36 -3.58 -31.41
N SER A 244 -61.66 -3.27 -32.68
CA SER A 244 -60.65 -3.10 -33.73
C SER A 244 -59.69 -1.95 -33.43
N ALA A 245 -60.21 -0.77 -33.05
CA ALA A 245 -59.38 0.37 -32.67
C ALA A 245 -58.49 0.07 -31.44
N ALA A 246 -59.01 -0.68 -30.46
CA ALA A 246 -58.24 -1.14 -29.32
C ALA A 246 -57.14 -2.15 -29.71
N SER A 247 -57.40 -3.03 -30.68
CA SER A 247 -56.41 -3.99 -31.19
C SER A 247 -55.27 -3.28 -31.92
N ASP A 248 -55.59 -2.28 -32.74
CA ASP A 248 -54.59 -1.43 -33.41
C ASP A 248 -53.75 -0.64 -32.38
N GLY A 249 -54.42 -0.10 -31.35
CA GLY A 249 -53.75 0.59 -30.23
C GLY A 249 -52.79 -0.33 -29.48
N ALA A 250 -53.24 -1.54 -29.14
CA ALA A 250 -52.42 -2.56 -28.48
C ALA A 250 -51.22 -2.98 -29.36
N SER A 251 -51.43 -3.17 -30.66
CA SER A 251 -50.34 -3.47 -31.61
C SER A 251 -49.30 -2.36 -31.69
N ARG A 252 -49.72 -1.09 -31.65
CA ARG A 252 -48.80 0.07 -31.61
C ARG A 252 -48.02 0.15 -30.30
N ILE A 253 -48.65 -0.16 -29.17
CA ILE A 253 -47.96 -0.24 -27.86
C ILE A 253 -46.92 -1.36 -27.89
N ALA A 254 -47.26 -2.53 -28.44
CA ALA A 254 -46.31 -3.63 -28.58
C ALA A 254 -45.09 -3.25 -29.43
N ALA A 255 -45.30 -2.58 -30.57
CA ALA A 255 -44.21 -2.09 -31.41
C ALA A 255 -43.34 -1.01 -30.71
N GLY A 256 -43.98 -0.09 -29.98
CA GLY A 256 -43.28 0.94 -29.21
C GLY A 256 -42.44 0.35 -28.07
N ALA A 257 -43.00 -0.61 -27.33
CA ALA A 257 -42.30 -1.33 -26.28
C ALA A 257 -41.14 -2.18 -26.84
N GLY A 258 -41.33 -2.82 -28.00
CA GLY A 258 -40.24 -3.50 -28.71
C GLY A 258 -39.10 -2.56 -29.14
N SER A 259 -39.42 -1.33 -29.56
CA SER A 259 -38.41 -0.31 -29.89
C SER A 259 -37.66 0.17 -28.65
N LEU A 260 -38.36 0.30 -27.52
CA LEU A 260 -37.74 0.66 -26.23
C LEU A 260 -36.78 -0.43 -25.74
N ALA A 261 -37.18 -1.70 -25.84
CA ALA A 261 -36.35 -2.88 -25.54
C ALA A 261 -35.07 -2.93 -26.40
N ALA A 262 -35.20 -2.63 -27.70
CA ALA A 262 -34.04 -2.52 -28.58
C ALA A 262 -33.10 -1.37 -28.17
N GLY A 263 -33.65 -0.19 -27.86
CA GLY A 263 -32.87 0.95 -27.40
C GLY A 263 -32.19 0.72 -26.04
N SER A 264 -32.86 0.07 -25.08
CA SER A 264 -32.25 -0.28 -23.79
C SER A 264 -31.12 -1.29 -23.95
N SER A 265 -31.26 -2.24 -24.89
CA SER A 265 -30.19 -3.18 -25.24
C SER A 265 -28.96 -2.49 -25.83
N GLU A 266 -29.12 -1.44 -26.66
CA GLU A 266 -27.99 -0.64 -27.17
C GLU A 266 -27.27 0.13 -26.05
N VAL A 267 -28.03 0.71 -25.11
CA VAL A 267 -27.44 1.41 -23.95
C VAL A 267 -26.70 0.42 -23.04
N ALA A 268 -27.24 -0.77 -22.81
CA ALA A 268 -26.57 -1.84 -22.05
C ALA A 268 -25.23 -2.25 -22.70
N ALA A 269 -25.20 -2.37 -24.03
CA ALA A 269 -23.97 -2.62 -24.78
C ALA A 269 -22.96 -1.48 -24.64
N GLY A 270 -23.42 -0.22 -24.70
CA GLY A 270 -22.59 0.96 -24.44
C GLY A 270 -22.01 0.98 -23.02
N ALA A 271 -22.81 0.64 -22.01
CA ALA A 271 -22.37 0.55 -20.62
C ALA A 271 -21.32 -0.55 -20.42
N SER A 272 -21.49 -1.70 -21.09
CA SER A 272 -20.49 -2.78 -21.11
C SER A 272 -19.19 -2.36 -21.80
N GLY A 273 -19.30 -1.58 -22.89
CA GLY A 273 -18.15 -0.96 -23.55
C GLY A 273 -17.39 0.02 -22.63
N LEU A 274 -18.11 0.85 -21.88
CA LEU A 274 -17.52 1.75 -20.89
C LEU A 274 -16.82 0.96 -19.77
N SER A 275 -17.45 -0.07 -19.23
CA SER A 275 -16.86 -0.95 -18.21
C SER A 275 -15.55 -1.59 -18.71
N THR A 276 -15.52 -2.03 -19.97
CA THR A 276 -14.30 -2.56 -20.61
C THR A 276 -13.21 -1.50 -20.72
N GLY A 277 -13.55 -0.29 -21.19
CA GLY A 277 -12.60 0.82 -21.30
C GLY A 277 -12.05 1.26 -19.95
N VAL A 278 -12.88 1.25 -18.91
CA VAL A 278 -12.48 1.51 -17.52
C VAL A 278 -11.53 0.42 -17.00
N GLY A 279 -11.79 -0.85 -17.34
CA GLY A 279 -10.86 -1.95 -17.04
C GLY A 279 -9.49 -1.76 -17.68
N GLN A 280 -9.43 -1.32 -18.94
CA GLN A 280 -8.17 -0.98 -19.61
C GLN A 280 -7.45 0.20 -18.95
N LEU A 281 -8.20 1.24 -18.54
CA LEU A 281 -7.65 2.37 -17.79
C LEU A 281 -7.04 1.92 -16.46
N SER A 282 -7.74 1.07 -15.70
CA SER A 282 -7.22 0.53 -14.44
C SER A 282 -5.91 -0.24 -14.66
N ALA A 283 -5.86 -1.12 -15.67
CA ALA A 283 -4.62 -1.84 -15.99
C ALA A 283 -3.47 -0.88 -16.39
N GLY A 284 -3.79 0.23 -17.06
CA GLY A 284 -2.83 1.29 -17.36
C GLY A 284 -2.33 2.02 -16.11
N ILE A 285 -3.19 2.26 -15.12
CA ILE A 285 -2.81 2.83 -13.83
C ILE A 285 -1.95 1.86 -13.03
N ASP A 286 -2.25 0.57 -13.02
CA ASP A 286 -1.44 -0.44 -12.34
C ASP A 286 -0.01 -0.51 -12.94
N GLN A 287 0.09 -0.42 -14.27
CA GLN A 287 1.37 -0.27 -14.96
C GLN A 287 2.12 1.01 -14.56
N LEU A 288 1.40 2.13 -14.43
CA LEU A 288 1.97 3.40 -13.98
C LEU A 288 2.50 3.29 -12.54
N VAL A 289 1.76 2.62 -11.66
CA VAL A 289 2.17 2.39 -10.27
C VAL A 289 3.44 1.55 -10.21
N THR A 290 3.48 0.44 -10.95
CA THR A 290 4.65 -0.44 -10.99
C THR A 290 5.88 0.27 -11.55
N LYS A 291 5.73 0.96 -12.69
CA LYS A 291 6.85 1.69 -13.31
C LYS A 291 7.28 2.91 -12.51
N GLY A 292 6.33 3.57 -11.83
CA GLY A 292 6.60 4.67 -10.90
C GLY A 292 7.42 4.20 -9.70
N GLY A 293 7.05 3.06 -9.10
CA GLY A 293 7.84 2.42 -8.04
C GLY A 293 9.28 2.13 -8.48
N ALA A 294 9.46 1.48 -9.63
CA ALA A 294 10.80 1.20 -10.17
C ALA A 294 11.63 2.48 -10.42
N LEU A 295 10.98 3.59 -10.82
CA LEU A 295 11.67 4.88 -10.99
C LEU A 295 12.06 5.50 -9.64
N VAL A 296 11.22 5.38 -8.61
CA VAL A 296 11.55 5.78 -7.24
C VAL A 296 12.78 5.01 -6.76
N ASP A 297 12.81 3.69 -6.91
CA ASP A 297 13.95 2.85 -6.54
C ASP A 297 15.22 3.29 -7.28
N GLY A 298 15.12 3.55 -8.59
CA GLY A 298 16.22 4.09 -9.38
C GLY A 298 16.73 5.44 -8.85
N THR A 299 15.83 6.34 -8.44
CA THR A 299 16.24 7.63 -7.85
C THR A 299 16.88 7.48 -6.47
N GLN A 300 16.48 6.47 -5.69
CA GLN A 300 17.13 6.15 -4.42
C GLN A 300 18.54 5.60 -4.65
N GLN A 301 18.73 4.74 -5.64
CA GLN A 301 20.07 4.26 -6.02
C GLN A 301 20.99 5.39 -6.48
N VAL A 302 20.48 6.32 -7.30
CA VAL A 302 21.24 7.51 -7.71
C VAL A 302 21.60 8.37 -6.51
N ALA A 303 20.67 8.57 -5.56
CA ALA A 303 20.94 9.34 -4.35
C ALA A 303 22.01 8.68 -3.47
N GLY A 304 21.92 7.36 -3.23
CA GLY A 304 22.94 6.63 -2.47
C GLY A 304 24.30 6.58 -3.16
N GLY A 305 24.31 6.50 -4.50
CA GLY A 305 25.55 6.62 -5.29
C GLY A 305 26.18 8.00 -5.18
N ALA A 306 25.37 9.06 -5.13
CA ALA A 306 25.85 10.43 -4.90
C ALA A 306 26.39 10.61 -3.47
N GLU A 307 25.74 10.04 -2.44
CA GLU A 307 26.28 10.06 -1.07
C GLU A 307 27.62 9.33 -0.97
N THR A 308 27.75 8.18 -1.65
CA THR A 308 29.03 7.45 -1.72
C THR A 308 30.11 8.29 -2.39
N LEU A 309 29.74 9.05 -3.43
CA LEU A 309 30.66 9.97 -4.11
C LEU A 309 31.10 11.12 -3.19
N GLU A 310 30.17 11.74 -2.45
CA GLU A 310 30.46 12.80 -1.44
C GLU A 310 31.44 12.28 -0.37
N GLN A 311 31.21 11.08 0.16
CA GLN A 311 32.12 10.44 1.12
C GLN A 311 33.51 10.18 0.53
N GLY A 312 33.57 9.73 -0.73
CA GLY A 312 34.80 9.53 -1.46
C GLY A 312 35.56 10.83 -1.71
N THR A 313 34.88 11.92 -2.08
CA THR A 313 35.51 13.23 -2.25
C THR A 313 35.97 13.82 -0.92
N SER A 314 35.24 13.63 0.18
CA SER A 314 35.69 14.03 1.52
C SER A 314 37.00 13.31 1.89
N SER A 315 37.06 12.00 1.70
CA SER A 315 38.27 11.20 1.96
C SER A 315 39.46 11.64 1.09
N LEU A 316 39.20 12.01 -0.17
CA LEU A 316 40.22 12.53 -1.08
C LEU A 316 40.74 13.91 -0.63
N VAL A 317 39.86 14.79 -0.14
CA VAL A 317 40.24 16.10 0.41
C VAL A 317 41.10 15.92 1.66
N ASP A 318 40.73 15.02 2.58
CA ASP A 318 41.52 14.73 3.78
C ASP A 318 42.92 14.20 3.44
N ALA A 319 43.00 13.28 2.46
CA ALA A 319 44.27 12.75 1.97
C ALA A 319 45.13 13.83 1.28
N ALA A 320 44.51 14.68 0.45
CA ALA A 320 45.19 15.79 -0.21
C ALA A 320 45.71 16.81 0.82
N THR A 321 44.93 17.13 1.84
CA THR A 321 45.32 18.04 2.94
C THR A 321 46.48 17.46 3.74
N THR A 322 46.44 16.16 4.04
CA THR A 322 47.56 15.47 4.73
C THR A 322 48.85 15.51 3.91
N LEU A 323 48.73 15.34 2.59
CA LEU A 323 49.87 15.41 1.67
C LEU A 323 50.41 16.83 1.54
N ASP A 324 49.54 17.84 1.52
CA ASP A 324 49.87 19.27 1.54
C ASP A 324 50.68 19.63 2.79
N ASP A 325 50.19 19.25 3.98
CA ASP A 325 50.90 19.43 5.24
C ASP A 325 52.28 18.73 5.26
N GLY A 326 52.37 17.56 4.62
CA GLY A 326 53.62 16.82 4.47
C GLY A 326 54.60 17.52 3.52
N ALA A 327 54.09 18.08 2.43
CA ALA A 327 54.87 18.87 1.48
C ALA A 327 55.38 20.15 2.13
N ASP A 328 54.56 20.86 2.89
CA ASP A 328 54.96 22.06 3.64
C ASP A 328 56.04 21.78 4.68
N ARG A 329 55.89 20.68 5.44
CA ARG A 329 56.95 20.22 6.36
C ARG A 329 58.25 19.88 5.64
N THR A 330 58.16 19.24 4.47
CA THR A 330 59.32 18.91 3.64
C THR A 330 60.00 20.17 3.10
N ALA A 331 59.22 21.14 2.63
CA ALA A 331 59.71 22.42 2.15
C ALA A 331 60.41 23.20 3.27
N ALA A 332 59.81 23.25 4.46
CA ALA A 332 60.41 23.90 5.63
C ALA A 332 61.72 23.23 6.05
N GLY A 333 61.76 21.88 6.08
CA GLY A 333 62.97 21.12 6.38
C GLY A 333 64.08 21.37 5.34
N ALA A 334 63.73 21.38 4.06
CA ALA A 334 64.66 21.66 2.96
C ALA A 334 65.19 23.10 3.01
N VAL A 335 64.34 24.08 3.34
CA VAL A 335 64.77 25.46 3.62
C VAL A 335 65.77 25.50 4.78
N GLY A 336 65.51 24.76 5.86
CA GLY A 336 66.45 24.62 6.97
C GLY A 336 67.81 24.06 6.56
N VAL A 337 67.83 22.99 5.75
CA VAL A 337 69.07 22.40 5.21
C VAL A 337 69.80 23.39 4.30
N ARG A 338 69.08 24.08 3.42
CA ARG A 338 69.62 25.09 2.51
C ARG A 338 70.28 26.23 3.27
N ASP A 339 69.63 26.73 4.31
CA ASP A 339 70.12 27.84 5.12
C ASP A 339 71.33 27.38 5.96
N GLY A 340 71.29 26.19 6.55
CA GLY A 340 72.41 25.55 7.24
C GLY A 340 73.62 25.29 6.34
N ALA A 341 73.41 24.81 5.12
CA ALA A 341 74.45 24.64 4.12
C ALA A 341 75.06 26.00 3.72
N GLY A 342 74.26 27.06 3.66
CA GLY A 342 74.72 28.43 3.46
C GLY A 342 75.62 28.92 4.60
N ALA A 343 75.22 28.70 5.86
CA ALA A 343 76.02 29.04 7.03
C ALA A 343 77.35 28.24 7.06
N LEU A 344 77.30 26.95 6.74
CA LEU A 344 78.48 26.08 6.63
C LEU A 344 79.45 26.59 5.55
N ALA A 345 78.94 26.97 4.37
CA ALA A 345 79.74 27.54 3.29
C ALA A 345 80.49 28.81 3.74
N GLN A 346 79.82 29.69 4.49
CA GLN A 346 80.42 30.90 5.05
C GLN A 346 81.51 30.55 6.09
N GLY A 347 81.24 29.60 6.99
CA GLY A 347 82.21 29.15 7.99
C GLY A 347 83.46 28.52 7.36
N ILE A 348 83.29 27.68 6.34
CA ILE A 348 84.42 27.08 5.60
C ILE A 348 85.21 28.17 4.86
N SER A 349 84.54 29.15 4.25
CA SER A 349 85.22 30.27 3.58
C SER A 349 86.03 31.12 4.56
N GLN A 350 85.52 31.35 5.78
CA GLN A 350 86.26 32.01 6.85
C GLN A 350 87.48 31.18 7.28
N ALA A 351 87.32 29.86 7.44
CA ALA A 351 88.44 28.96 7.76
C ALA A 351 89.51 28.94 6.66
N ALA A 352 89.11 28.95 5.39
CA ALA A 352 90.03 29.07 4.25
C ALA A 352 90.81 30.39 4.28
N GLY A 353 90.13 31.51 4.55
CA GLY A 353 90.77 32.82 4.73
C GLY A 353 91.76 32.84 5.90
N ALA A 354 91.41 32.20 7.03
CA ALA A 354 92.30 32.07 8.18
C ALA A 354 93.54 31.20 7.87
N SER A 355 93.37 30.09 7.16
CA SER A 355 94.48 29.23 6.70
C SER A 355 95.43 29.96 5.75
N ARG A 356 94.91 30.79 4.83
CA ARG A 356 95.73 31.66 3.97
C ARG A 356 96.50 32.69 4.79
N SER A 357 95.83 33.35 5.75
CA SER A 357 96.47 34.31 6.65
C SER A 357 97.58 33.66 7.49
N LEU A 358 97.38 32.42 7.95
CA LEU A 358 98.39 31.62 8.64
C LEU A 358 99.57 31.29 7.72
N ALA A 359 99.32 30.90 6.47
CA ALA A 359 100.37 30.63 5.49
C ALA A 359 101.23 31.89 5.21
N ASP A 360 100.59 33.07 5.11
CA ASP A 360 101.30 34.35 4.91
C ASP A 360 102.12 34.74 6.15
N GLY A 361 101.56 34.55 7.35
CA GLY A 361 102.27 34.74 8.62
C GLY A 361 103.48 33.82 8.77
N LEU A 362 103.32 32.53 8.45
CA LEU A 362 104.42 31.55 8.43
C LEU A 362 105.49 31.92 7.41
N GLY A 363 105.10 32.44 6.23
CA GLY A 363 106.06 32.96 5.24
C GLY A 363 106.87 34.15 5.75
N SER A 364 106.28 34.98 6.63
CA SER A 364 107.00 36.07 7.28
C SER A 364 108.00 35.56 8.34
N VAL A 365 107.64 34.50 9.08
CA VAL A 365 108.53 33.84 10.04
C VAL A 365 109.68 33.12 9.32
N ASP A 366 109.38 32.41 8.24
CA ASP A 366 110.35 31.76 7.34
C ASP A 366 111.37 32.77 6.82
N GLY A 367 110.92 33.88 6.21
CA GLY A 367 111.81 34.95 5.76
C GLY A 367 112.62 35.62 6.88
N GLY A 368 112.05 35.72 8.08
CA GLY A 368 112.77 36.17 9.27
C GLY A 368 113.84 35.17 9.75
N ALA A 369 113.52 33.88 9.72
CA ALA A 369 114.44 32.79 10.07
C ALA A 369 115.60 32.71 9.06
N ASP A 370 115.33 32.85 7.76
CA ASP A 370 116.34 32.97 6.71
C ASP A 370 117.27 34.17 6.94
N ALA A 371 116.71 35.33 7.32
CA ALA A 371 117.51 36.51 7.66
C ALA A 371 118.41 36.27 8.89
N VAL A 372 117.91 35.57 9.92
CA VAL A 372 118.70 35.16 11.10
C VAL A 372 119.77 34.14 10.71
N ALA A 373 119.46 33.16 9.86
CA ALA A 373 120.38 32.14 9.39
C ALA A 373 121.53 32.75 8.57
N ALA A 374 121.21 33.67 7.65
CA ALA A 374 122.17 34.41 6.85
C ALA A 374 123.03 35.36 7.72
N GLY A 375 122.41 36.10 8.65
CA GLY A 375 123.11 37.01 9.55
C GLY A 375 124.06 36.28 10.51
N SER A 376 123.63 35.16 11.08
CA SER A 376 124.45 34.33 11.99
C SER A 376 125.55 33.55 11.25
N SER A 377 125.30 33.11 10.01
CA SER A 377 126.34 32.55 9.13
C SER A 377 127.38 33.60 8.75
N GLY A 378 126.94 34.81 8.40
CA GLY A 378 127.84 35.95 8.15
C GLY A 378 128.65 36.34 9.38
N LEU A 379 128.03 36.36 10.57
CA LEU A 379 128.71 36.58 11.86
C LEU A 379 129.72 35.46 12.15
N ALA A 380 129.37 34.19 11.91
CA ALA A 380 130.28 33.06 12.07
C ALA A 380 131.49 33.18 11.13
N GLY A 381 131.28 33.58 9.87
CA GLY A 381 132.38 33.85 8.93
C GLY A 381 133.31 34.95 9.43
N ALA A 382 132.75 36.08 9.87
CA ALA A 382 133.54 37.19 10.42
C ALA A 382 134.30 36.83 11.70
N LEU A 383 133.69 36.03 12.59
CA LEU A 383 134.34 35.52 13.81
C LEU A 383 135.46 34.51 13.49
N ALA A 384 135.26 33.65 12.48
CA ALA A 384 136.27 32.70 12.01
C ALA A 384 137.47 33.42 11.38
N ASP A 385 137.22 34.44 10.55
CA ASP A 385 138.26 35.30 9.97
C ASP A 385 139.05 36.03 11.07
N LEU A 386 138.35 36.55 12.09
CA LEU A 386 138.98 37.21 13.24
C LEU A 386 139.83 36.23 14.07
N ALA A 387 139.32 35.02 14.32
CA ALA A 387 140.05 33.95 15.01
C ALA A 387 141.31 33.51 14.25
N ALA A 388 141.29 33.54 12.92
CA ALA A 388 142.45 33.25 12.06
C ALA A 388 143.50 34.38 12.03
N SER A 389 143.13 35.59 12.44
CA SER A 389 143.97 36.79 12.39
C SER A 389 144.63 37.18 13.73
N THR A 390 144.32 36.49 14.83
CA THR A 390 144.85 36.78 16.18
C THR A 390 145.97 35.81 16.57
N ASP A 391 147.03 36.34 17.20
CA ASP A 391 148.15 35.55 17.74
C ASP A 391 147.92 35.09 19.20
N ASP A 392 146.79 35.48 19.82
CA ASP A 392 146.42 35.10 21.19
C ASP A 392 145.61 33.78 21.21
N PRO A 393 146.15 32.68 21.76
CA PRO A 393 145.52 31.37 21.73
C PRO A 393 144.24 31.28 22.59
N GLN A 394 144.11 32.05 23.67
CA GLN A 394 142.90 32.03 24.51
C GLN A 394 141.75 32.78 23.82
N LEU A 395 142.08 33.88 23.13
CA LEU A 395 141.11 34.63 22.33
C LEU A 395 140.66 33.84 21.10
N ALA A 396 141.57 33.13 20.42
CA ALA A 396 141.24 32.26 19.30
C ALA A 396 140.25 31.15 19.68
N GLU A 397 140.44 30.48 20.83
CA GLU A 397 139.54 29.43 21.31
C GLU A 397 138.15 29.98 21.70
N ALA A 398 138.10 31.14 22.36
CA ALA A 398 136.82 31.80 22.68
C ALA A 398 136.06 32.23 21.41
N LEU A 399 136.75 32.76 20.40
CA LEU A 399 136.16 33.12 19.10
C LEU A 399 135.69 31.87 18.32
N GLN A 400 136.40 30.75 18.41
CA GLN A 400 135.97 29.47 17.83
C GLN A 400 134.71 28.91 18.52
N GLN A 401 134.61 29.01 19.84
CA GLN A 401 133.38 28.65 20.56
C GLN A 401 132.20 29.55 20.17
N LEU A 402 132.42 30.86 20.03
CA LEU A 402 131.40 31.80 19.57
C LEU A 402 131.00 31.54 18.10
N THR A 403 131.96 31.15 17.25
CA THR A 403 131.72 30.73 15.86
C THR A 403 130.84 29.48 15.83
N ALA A 404 131.12 28.47 16.65
CA ALA A 404 130.28 27.27 16.76
C ALA A 404 128.88 27.58 17.28
N GLN A 405 128.73 28.53 18.21
CA GLN A 405 127.42 29.01 18.67
C GLN A 405 126.67 29.76 17.56
N ALA A 406 127.34 30.60 16.77
CA ALA A 406 126.75 31.29 15.62
C ALA A 406 126.35 30.34 14.48
N GLN A 407 127.16 29.31 14.21
CA GLN A 407 126.81 28.22 13.28
C GLN A 407 125.65 27.37 13.80
N GLY A 408 125.61 27.07 15.10
CA GLY A 408 124.47 26.38 15.73
C GLY A 408 123.18 27.19 15.66
N LEU A 409 123.27 28.52 15.82
CA LEU A 409 122.14 29.43 15.63
C LEU A 409 121.68 29.47 14.16
N SER A 410 122.61 29.47 13.21
CA SER A 410 122.32 29.40 11.78
C SER A 410 121.62 28.10 11.39
N ALA A 411 122.11 26.96 11.89
CA ALA A 411 121.48 25.66 11.68
C ALA A 411 120.07 25.57 12.31
N GLY A 412 119.92 26.06 13.55
CA GLY A 412 118.62 26.13 14.21
C GLY A 412 117.63 27.05 13.50
N ALA A 413 118.08 28.18 12.97
CA ALA A 413 117.25 29.07 12.15
C ALA A 413 116.85 28.41 10.82
N ALA A 414 117.74 27.65 10.18
CA ALA A 414 117.43 26.86 8.99
C ALA A 414 116.45 25.70 9.26
N ASP A 415 116.50 25.08 10.44
CA ASP A 415 115.50 24.11 10.89
C ASP A 415 114.12 24.76 11.06
N VAL A 416 114.08 25.98 11.62
CA VAL A 416 112.84 26.76 11.76
C VAL A 416 112.28 27.15 10.38
N ALA A 417 113.12 27.60 9.44
CA ALA A 417 112.70 27.90 8.06
C ALA A 417 112.07 26.66 7.39
N ARG A 418 112.76 25.51 7.40
CA ARG A 418 112.21 24.25 6.85
C ARG A 418 110.91 23.80 7.53
N GLY A 419 110.82 23.93 8.85
CA GLY A 419 109.62 23.60 9.61
C GLY A 419 108.44 24.52 9.28
N THR A 420 108.69 25.83 9.18
CA THR A 420 107.67 26.82 8.83
C THR A 420 107.25 26.74 7.38
N GLU A 421 108.13 26.38 6.45
CA GLU A 421 107.78 26.11 5.06
C GLU A 421 106.88 24.87 4.93
N SER A 422 107.19 23.79 5.64
CA SER A 422 106.32 22.60 5.67
C SER A 422 104.94 22.91 6.24
N ALA A 423 104.89 23.69 7.33
CA ALA A 423 103.64 24.17 7.92
C ALA A 423 102.86 25.11 6.98
N ARG A 424 103.58 25.97 6.23
CA ARG A 424 102.99 26.89 5.23
C ARG A 424 102.36 26.13 4.07
N GLN A 425 103.04 25.10 3.56
CA GLN A 425 102.50 24.21 2.53
C GLN A 425 101.27 23.47 3.04
N GLY A 426 101.30 22.98 4.28
CA GLY A 426 100.13 22.39 4.93
C GLY A 426 98.95 23.36 5.06
N ALA A 427 99.20 24.61 5.47
CA ALA A 427 98.18 25.64 5.57
C ALA A 427 97.56 26.02 4.21
N ARG A 428 98.37 26.07 3.13
CA ARG A 428 97.88 26.28 1.75
C ARG A 428 97.06 25.09 1.25
N GLN A 429 97.54 23.86 1.44
CA GLN A 429 96.77 22.66 1.08
C GLN A 429 95.43 22.61 1.81
N LEU A 430 95.38 23.05 3.07
CA LEU A 430 94.14 23.14 3.83
C LEU A 430 93.19 24.21 3.24
N ALA A 431 93.70 25.38 2.88
CA ALA A 431 92.91 26.43 2.22
C ALA A 431 92.36 25.98 0.86
N ASP A 432 93.20 25.34 0.04
CA ASP A 432 92.79 24.81 -1.27
C ASP A 432 91.78 23.66 -1.11
N GLY A 433 91.94 22.81 -0.09
CA GLY A 433 90.98 21.76 0.25
C GLY A 433 89.61 22.30 0.68
N PHE A 434 89.56 23.50 1.24
CA PHE A 434 88.31 24.19 1.55
C PHE A 434 87.65 24.82 0.31
N GLU A 435 88.43 25.49 -0.55
CA GLU A 435 87.91 26.33 -1.64
C GLU A 435 87.93 25.72 -3.04
N GLY A 436 88.63 24.60 -3.28
CA GLY A 436 88.72 23.99 -4.60
C GLY A 436 87.37 23.56 -5.20
N ASP A 437 87.36 23.25 -6.50
CA ASP A 437 86.14 22.84 -7.22
C ASP A 437 85.52 21.53 -6.69
N ALA A 438 86.33 20.67 -6.06
CA ALA A 438 85.89 19.49 -5.31
C ALA A 438 85.95 19.69 -3.77
N GLY A 439 86.18 20.92 -3.33
CA GLY A 439 86.34 21.31 -1.93
C GLY A 439 85.01 21.42 -1.20
N LEU A 440 85.10 21.61 0.12
CA LEU A 440 83.95 21.65 1.02
C LEU A 440 82.97 22.80 0.72
N VAL A 441 83.45 23.95 0.22
CA VAL A 441 82.58 25.05 -0.22
C VAL A 441 81.72 24.65 -1.41
N ALA A 442 82.29 23.98 -2.43
CA ALA A 442 81.53 23.50 -3.58
C ALA A 442 80.47 22.46 -3.16
N GLY A 443 80.84 21.53 -2.28
CA GLY A 443 79.90 20.55 -1.70
C GLY A 443 78.73 21.22 -0.97
N SER A 444 78.99 22.25 -0.16
CA SER A 444 77.94 22.99 0.55
C SER A 444 77.01 23.78 -0.39
N LYS A 445 77.54 24.33 -1.49
CA LYS A 445 76.73 25.00 -2.53
C LYS A 445 75.82 24.01 -3.26
N ASN A 446 76.32 22.82 -3.58
CA ASN A 446 75.52 21.77 -4.21
C ASN A 446 74.41 21.28 -3.28
N LEU A 447 74.72 21.10 -1.99
CA LEU A 447 73.71 20.74 -0.97
C LEU A 447 72.64 21.83 -0.86
N LYS A 448 73.05 23.11 -0.86
CA LYS A 448 72.13 24.26 -0.87
C LYS A 448 71.21 24.25 -2.10
N ALA A 449 71.77 24.03 -3.29
CA ALA A 449 71.00 23.98 -4.53
C ALA A 449 70.03 22.79 -4.55
N GLY A 450 70.48 21.60 -4.14
CA GLY A 450 69.64 20.40 -4.03
C GLY A 450 68.50 20.59 -3.02
N ALA A 451 68.79 21.17 -1.87
CA ALA A 451 67.76 21.52 -0.88
C ALA A 451 66.77 22.56 -1.41
N GLY A 452 67.23 23.54 -2.20
CA GLY A 452 66.35 24.46 -2.93
C GLY A 452 65.40 23.74 -3.88
N ALA A 453 65.93 22.82 -4.70
CA ALA A 453 65.13 22.03 -5.63
C ALA A 453 64.09 21.14 -4.91
N VAL A 454 64.42 20.56 -3.76
CA VAL A 454 63.47 19.81 -2.93
C VAL A 454 62.36 20.71 -2.40
N ALA A 455 62.69 21.92 -1.92
CA ALA A 455 61.69 22.87 -1.45
C ALA A 455 60.74 23.32 -2.57
N ASP A 456 61.26 23.56 -3.77
CA ASP A 456 60.44 23.93 -4.93
C ASP A 456 59.58 22.75 -5.41
N GLY A 457 60.13 21.53 -5.39
CA GLY A 457 59.37 20.31 -5.68
C GLY A 457 58.22 20.08 -4.69
N ALA A 458 58.46 20.30 -3.40
CA ALA A 458 57.43 20.22 -2.36
C ALA A 458 56.31 21.26 -2.57
N LYS A 459 56.65 22.51 -2.91
CA LYS A 459 55.63 23.51 -3.31
C LYS A 459 54.83 23.09 -4.55
N GLY A 460 55.47 22.40 -5.50
CA GLY A 460 54.80 21.83 -6.65
C GLY A 460 53.74 20.79 -6.26
N VAL A 461 54.06 19.93 -5.28
CA VAL A 461 53.11 18.98 -4.70
C VAL A 461 51.96 19.71 -4.02
N ALA A 462 52.24 20.71 -3.18
CA ALA A 462 51.24 21.50 -2.48
C ALA A 462 50.24 22.20 -3.44
N ASN A 463 50.75 22.77 -4.53
CA ASN A 463 49.89 23.35 -5.57
C ASN A 463 49.01 22.28 -6.25
N GLY A 464 49.56 21.08 -6.47
CA GLY A 464 48.82 19.95 -7.06
C GLY A 464 47.71 19.44 -6.12
N THR A 465 47.98 19.33 -4.83
CA THR A 465 46.97 18.95 -3.82
C THR A 465 45.87 20.01 -3.72
N GLY A 466 46.20 21.29 -3.79
CA GLY A 466 45.20 22.37 -3.89
C GLY A 466 44.25 22.21 -5.08
N GLN A 467 44.78 21.88 -6.26
CA GLN A 467 43.95 21.60 -7.44
C GLN A 467 43.04 20.38 -7.28
N VAL A 468 43.50 19.35 -6.57
CA VAL A 468 42.69 18.16 -6.26
C VAL A 468 41.56 18.50 -5.31
N VAL A 469 41.81 19.31 -4.28
CA VAL A 469 40.78 19.79 -3.34
C VAL A 469 39.72 20.62 -4.07
N ASP A 470 40.12 21.54 -4.94
CA ASP A 470 39.18 22.34 -5.75
C ASP A 470 38.32 21.45 -6.66
N ALA A 471 38.93 20.44 -7.30
CA ALA A 471 38.20 19.50 -8.15
C ALA A 471 37.23 18.63 -7.34
N ALA A 472 37.64 18.15 -6.16
CA ALA A 472 36.80 17.40 -5.25
C ALA A 472 35.59 18.22 -4.78
N GLY A 473 35.77 19.50 -4.44
CA GLY A 473 34.67 20.39 -4.07
C GLY A 473 33.66 20.62 -5.19
N ARG A 474 34.11 20.64 -6.46
CA ARG A 474 33.20 20.72 -7.62
C ARG A 474 32.42 19.43 -7.84
N LEU A 475 33.02 18.27 -7.56
CA LEU A 475 32.35 16.97 -7.63
C LEU A 475 31.31 16.83 -6.51
N ASP A 476 31.65 17.26 -5.31
CA ASP A 476 30.77 17.28 -4.14
C ASP A 476 29.50 18.10 -4.40
N ALA A 477 29.66 19.34 -4.88
CA ALA A 477 28.53 20.17 -5.32
C ALA A 477 27.72 19.52 -6.46
N GLY A 478 28.37 18.75 -7.34
CA GLY A 478 27.69 17.98 -8.39
C GLY A 478 26.85 16.85 -7.82
N ALA A 479 27.36 16.14 -6.81
CA ALA A 479 26.67 15.06 -6.12
C ALA A 479 25.46 15.58 -5.32
N GLU A 480 25.59 16.72 -4.63
CA GLU A 480 24.46 17.37 -3.96
C GLU A 480 23.34 17.72 -4.94
N ASN A 481 23.69 18.31 -6.09
CA ASN A 481 22.72 18.62 -7.13
C ASN A 481 22.05 17.36 -7.69
N LEU A 482 22.79 16.25 -7.80
CA LEU A 482 22.26 14.96 -8.24
C LEU A 482 21.24 14.40 -7.24
N ARG A 483 21.53 14.47 -5.93
CA ARG A 483 20.59 14.07 -4.88
C ARG A 483 19.35 14.96 -4.87
N ALA A 484 19.52 16.28 -4.98
CA ALA A 484 18.40 17.21 -5.04
C ALA A 484 17.51 16.94 -6.26
N GLY A 485 18.10 16.72 -7.43
CA GLY A 485 17.37 16.33 -8.65
C GLY A 485 16.66 14.98 -8.50
N ALA A 486 17.31 13.99 -7.91
CA ALA A 486 16.72 12.68 -7.64
C ALA A 486 15.54 12.78 -6.66
N ALA A 487 15.62 13.64 -5.64
CA ALA A 487 14.52 13.93 -4.72
C ALA A 487 13.34 14.60 -5.43
N GLN A 488 13.59 15.61 -6.26
CA GLN A 488 12.53 16.26 -7.05
C GLN A 488 11.80 15.30 -7.99
N VAL A 489 12.53 14.39 -8.64
CA VAL A 489 11.92 13.35 -9.49
C VAL A 489 11.06 12.43 -8.63
N ARG A 490 11.54 12.02 -7.46
CA ARG A 490 10.81 11.15 -6.52
C ARG A 490 9.51 11.81 -6.06
N ASP A 491 9.56 13.09 -5.69
CA ASP A 491 8.39 13.87 -5.28
C ASP A 491 7.39 14.00 -6.44
N GLY A 492 7.88 14.27 -7.66
CA GLY A 492 7.04 14.34 -8.86
C GLY A 492 6.37 13.00 -9.20
N VAL A 493 7.09 11.89 -9.04
CA VAL A 493 6.52 10.54 -9.17
C VAL A 493 5.52 10.26 -8.07
N GLY A 494 5.78 10.67 -6.83
CA GLY A 494 4.83 10.57 -5.72
C GLY A 494 3.52 11.30 -6.02
N ALA A 495 3.58 12.53 -6.53
CA ALA A 495 2.41 13.28 -6.96
C ALA A 495 1.67 12.59 -8.13
N LEU A 496 2.39 12.03 -9.10
CA LEU A 496 1.81 11.29 -10.22
C LEU A 496 1.10 10.01 -9.75
N LEU A 497 1.68 9.29 -8.80
CA LEU A 497 1.10 8.09 -8.19
C LEU A 497 -0.17 8.45 -7.40
N ALA A 498 -0.15 9.53 -6.64
CA ALA A 498 -1.35 10.04 -5.95
C ALA A 498 -2.46 10.47 -6.93
N GLY A 499 -2.10 11.10 -8.06
CA GLY A 499 -3.05 11.37 -9.14
C GLY A 499 -3.60 10.08 -9.77
N GLY A 500 -2.75 9.06 -9.92
CA GLY A 500 -3.12 7.72 -10.39
C GLY A 500 -4.13 7.04 -9.48
N THR A 501 -3.94 7.07 -8.16
CA THR A 501 -4.90 6.48 -7.20
C THR A 501 -6.24 7.20 -7.20
N GLN A 502 -6.24 8.54 -7.33
CA GLN A 502 -7.47 9.31 -7.48
C GLN A 502 -8.21 8.98 -8.79
N LEU A 503 -7.47 8.84 -9.90
CA LEU A 503 -8.04 8.42 -11.18
C LEU A 503 -8.58 6.99 -11.11
N GLN A 504 -7.91 6.10 -10.39
CA GLN A 504 -8.36 4.74 -10.16
C GLN A 504 -9.68 4.74 -9.39
N ALA A 505 -9.78 5.47 -8.28
CA ALA A 505 -11.04 5.60 -7.54
C ALA A 505 -12.21 6.11 -8.42
N GLY A 506 -11.94 7.11 -9.27
CA GLY A 506 -12.90 7.58 -10.26
C GLY A 506 -13.27 6.52 -11.31
N ALA A 507 -12.30 5.72 -11.75
CA ALA A 507 -12.50 4.60 -12.66
C ALA A 507 -13.41 3.52 -12.02
N TRP A 508 -13.18 3.13 -10.76
CA TRP A 508 -14.06 2.22 -10.03
C TRP A 508 -15.49 2.76 -9.93
N SER A 509 -15.65 4.04 -9.56
CA SER A 509 -16.98 4.67 -9.51
C SER A 509 -17.68 4.67 -10.88
N ALA A 510 -16.93 4.91 -11.97
CA ALA A 510 -17.48 4.87 -13.32
C ALA A 510 -17.87 3.44 -13.75
N ARG A 511 -17.11 2.43 -13.33
CA ARG A 511 -17.44 1.01 -13.55
C ARG A 511 -18.73 0.63 -12.83
N ASP A 512 -18.85 1.00 -11.56
CA ASP A 512 -20.05 0.71 -10.75
C ASP A 512 -21.27 1.41 -11.34
N GLY A 513 -21.12 2.68 -11.75
CA GLY A 513 -22.17 3.40 -12.47
C GLY A 513 -22.56 2.74 -13.80
N ALA A 514 -21.59 2.23 -14.56
CA ALA A 514 -21.86 1.50 -15.80
C ALA A 514 -22.56 0.16 -15.53
N ALA A 515 -22.20 -0.55 -14.46
CA ALA A 515 -22.85 -1.79 -14.05
C ALA A 515 -24.31 -1.53 -13.61
N ALA A 516 -24.54 -0.50 -12.80
CA ALA A 516 -25.88 -0.08 -12.39
C ALA A 516 -26.74 0.34 -13.59
N LEU A 517 -26.16 1.07 -14.55
CA LEU A 517 -26.84 1.44 -15.79
C LEU A 517 -27.20 0.20 -16.62
N ALA A 518 -26.27 -0.75 -16.78
CA ALA A 518 -26.51 -1.99 -17.51
C ALA A 518 -27.65 -2.81 -16.87
N GLN A 519 -27.64 -2.93 -15.54
CA GLN A 519 -28.71 -3.61 -14.80
C GLN A 519 -30.06 -2.90 -15.00
N GLY A 520 -30.12 -1.59 -14.80
CA GLY A 520 -31.35 -0.82 -14.98
C GLY A 520 -31.90 -0.89 -16.42
N THR A 521 -31.03 -0.95 -17.43
CA THR A 521 -31.46 -1.17 -18.82
C THR A 521 -31.91 -2.60 -19.11
N SER A 522 -31.37 -3.59 -18.40
CA SER A 522 -31.84 -4.99 -18.46
C SER A 522 -33.23 -5.12 -17.85
N ASP A 523 -33.47 -4.48 -16.70
CA ASP A 523 -34.78 -4.45 -16.06
C ASP A 523 -35.82 -3.73 -16.95
N LEU A 524 -35.39 -2.64 -17.61
CA LEU A 524 -36.21 -1.91 -18.58
C LEU A 524 -36.51 -2.74 -19.83
N ASP A 525 -35.54 -3.49 -20.38
CA ASP A 525 -35.76 -4.43 -21.49
C ASP A 525 -36.78 -5.50 -21.10
N ALA A 526 -36.62 -6.12 -19.93
CA ALA A 526 -37.55 -7.13 -19.42
C ALA A 526 -38.97 -6.56 -19.27
N GLY A 527 -39.12 -5.40 -18.64
CA GLY A 527 -40.42 -4.73 -18.50
C GLY A 527 -41.03 -4.33 -19.84
N ALA A 528 -40.23 -3.81 -20.77
CA ALA A 528 -40.70 -3.46 -22.11
C ALA A 528 -41.16 -4.70 -22.90
N ARG A 529 -40.45 -5.84 -22.80
CA ARG A 529 -40.87 -7.10 -23.41
C ARG A 529 -42.14 -7.66 -22.79
N GLN A 530 -42.31 -7.52 -21.47
CA GLN A 530 -43.55 -7.93 -20.80
C GLN A 530 -44.75 -7.10 -21.28
N VAL A 531 -44.60 -5.78 -21.39
CA VAL A 531 -45.63 -4.89 -21.97
C VAL A 531 -45.90 -5.24 -23.42
N ALA A 532 -44.87 -5.51 -24.23
CA ALA A 532 -45.03 -5.91 -25.62
C ALA A 532 -45.78 -7.24 -25.75
N GLY A 533 -45.47 -8.23 -24.91
CA GLY A 533 -46.16 -9.52 -24.85
C GLY A 533 -47.64 -9.35 -24.48
N GLY A 534 -47.94 -8.66 -23.37
CA GLY A 534 -49.33 -8.45 -22.94
C GLY A 534 -50.15 -7.63 -23.95
N ALA A 535 -49.55 -6.64 -24.60
CA ALA A 535 -50.21 -5.87 -25.65
C ALA A 535 -50.44 -6.71 -26.92
N SER A 536 -49.51 -7.60 -27.27
CA SER A 536 -49.68 -8.54 -28.40
C SER A 536 -50.76 -9.58 -28.11
N ASP A 537 -50.82 -10.11 -26.89
CA ASP A 537 -51.87 -11.04 -26.46
C ASP A 537 -53.26 -10.37 -26.50
N LEU A 538 -53.35 -9.13 -26.02
CA LEU A 538 -54.59 -8.35 -26.09
C LEU A 538 -55.00 -8.10 -27.55
N ALA A 539 -54.06 -7.68 -28.40
CA ALA A 539 -54.31 -7.49 -29.83
C ALA A 539 -54.76 -8.78 -30.52
N GLY A 540 -54.23 -9.94 -30.12
CA GLY A 540 -54.61 -11.25 -30.65
C GLY A 540 -55.99 -11.75 -30.19
N ARG A 541 -56.48 -11.31 -29.02
CA ARG A 541 -57.78 -11.73 -28.48
C ARG A 541 -58.94 -10.84 -28.93
N LEU A 542 -58.72 -9.55 -29.16
CA LEU A 542 -59.76 -8.61 -29.59
C LEU A 542 -60.49 -8.97 -30.90
N PRO A 543 -59.86 -9.61 -31.91
CA PRO A 543 -60.57 -10.11 -33.09
C PRO A 543 -61.70 -11.09 -32.76
N THR A 544 -61.59 -11.90 -31.70
CA THR A 544 -62.68 -12.81 -31.29
C THR A 544 -63.89 -12.06 -30.74
N LEU A 545 -63.68 -10.87 -30.15
CA LEU A 545 -64.75 -9.99 -29.71
C LEU A 545 -65.43 -9.30 -30.90
N VAL A 546 -64.67 -8.92 -31.92
CA VAL A 546 -65.18 -8.42 -33.21
C VAL A 546 -66.05 -9.50 -33.87
N ASP A 547 -65.53 -10.72 -34.02
CA ASP A 547 -66.29 -11.85 -34.59
C ASP A 547 -67.58 -12.13 -33.81
N GLY A 548 -67.53 -12.05 -32.47
CA GLY A 548 -68.70 -12.21 -31.61
C GLY A 548 -69.74 -11.10 -31.80
N ALA A 549 -69.30 -9.84 -31.89
CA ALA A 549 -70.17 -8.70 -32.16
C ALA A 549 -70.83 -8.80 -33.54
N ASP A 550 -70.08 -9.21 -34.57
CA ASP A 550 -70.60 -9.46 -35.92
C ASP A 550 -71.62 -10.61 -35.94
N GLN A 551 -71.39 -11.67 -35.15
CA GLN A 551 -72.36 -12.77 -35.01
C GLN A 551 -73.67 -12.31 -34.34
N VAL A 552 -73.60 -11.43 -33.34
CA VAL A 552 -74.78 -10.82 -32.70
C VAL A 552 -75.53 -9.93 -33.69
N ALA A 553 -74.83 -9.09 -34.45
CA ALA A 553 -75.42 -8.29 -35.52
C ALA A 553 -76.11 -9.18 -36.58
N ALA A 554 -75.44 -10.24 -37.04
CA ALA A 554 -76.01 -11.17 -38.01
C ALA A 554 -77.22 -11.97 -37.45
N GLY A 555 -77.22 -12.29 -36.15
CA GLY A 555 -78.31 -12.96 -35.47
C GLY A 555 -79.54 -12.06 -35.29
N THR A 556 -79.32 -10.80 -34.96
CA THR A 556 -80.37 -9.79 -34.76
C THR A 556 -81.03 -9.38 -36.06
N VAL A 557 -80.28 -9.28 -37.17
CA VAL A 557 -80.85 -9.14 -38.53
C VAL A 557 -81.76 -10.32 -38.86
N ARG A 558 -81.30 -11.56 -38.64
CA ARG A 558 -82.13 -12.76 -38.85
C ARG A 558 -83.40 -12.78 -37.98
N ALA A 559 -83.31 -12.31 -36.73
CA ALA A 559 -84.47 -12.18 -35.85
C ALA A 559 -85.45 -11.10 -36.34
N SER A 560 -84.93 -9.97 -36.86
CA SER A 560 -85.74 -8.88 -37.44
C SER A 560 -86.48 -9.34 -38.70
N ASP A 561 -85.82 -10.08 -39.57
CA ASP A 561 -86.45 -10.70 -40.75
C ASP A 561 -87.53 -11.69 -40.34
N GLY A 562 -87.29 -12.49 -39.29
CA GLY A 562 -88.27 -13.41 -38.71
C GLY A 562 -89.49 -12.68 -38.15
N ALA A 563 -89.28 -11.59 -37.40
CA ALA A 563 -90.35 -10.76 -36.85
C ALA A 563 -91.17 -10.06 -37.95
N THR A 564 -90.51 -9.59 -39.01
CA THR A 564 -91.17 -8.99 -40.19
C THR A 564 -92.00 -10.02 -40.93
N ARG A 565 -91.45 -11.21 -41.20
CA ARG A 565 -92.20 -12.32 -41.83
C ARG A 565 -93.39 -12.77 -41.00
N LEU A 566 -93.27 -12.76 -39.67
CA LEU A 566 -94.38 -13.04 -38.77
C LEU A 566 -95.45 -11.95 -38.86
N ALA A 567 -95.05 -10.67 -38.83
CA ALA A 567 -95.96 -9.54 -38.99
C ALA A 567 -96.69 -9.57 -40.36
N ASP A 568 -96.00 -9.93 -41.44
CA ASP A 568 -96.56 -10.03 -42.79
C ASP A 568 -97.50 -11.25 -42.98
N GLY A 569 -97.26 -12.34 -42.25
CA GLY A 569 -98.10 -13.55 -42.32
C GLY A 569 -99.40 -13.44 -41.51
N LEU A 570 -99.41 -12.65 -40.44
CA LEU A 570 -100.56 -12.49 -39.54
C LEU A 570 -101.82 -11.92 -40.22
N PRO A 571 -101.74 -10.98 -41.20
CA PRO A 571 -102.89 -10.59 -42.01
C PRO A 571 -103.58 -11.74 -42.75
N THR A 572 -102.83 -12.75 -43.23
CA THR A 572 -103.44 -13.92 -43.88
C THR A 572 -104.20 -14.79 -42.88
N LEU A 573 -103.74 -14.82 -41.61
CA LEU A 573 -104.43 -15.52 -40.53
C LEU A 573 -105.68 -14.75 -40.06
N VAL A 574 -105.61 -13.42 -40.05
CA VAL A 574 -106.75 -12.52 -39.85
C VAL A 574 -107.81 -12.71 -40.94
N ASP A 575 -107.40 -12.70 -42.21
CA ASP A 575 -108.29 -12.99 -43.34
C ASP A 575 -108.88 -14.41 -43.26
N GLY A 576 -108.10 -15.38 -42.80
CA GLY A 576 -108.57 -16.74 -42.52
C GLY A 576 -109.60 -16.79 -41.39
N ALA A 577 -109.41 -16.04 -40.31
CA ALA A 577 -110.37 -15.92 -39.22
C ALA A 577 -111.66 -15.21 -39.67
N ASP A 578 -111.55 -14.18 -40.51
CA ASP A 578 -112.67 -13.49 -41.13
C ASP A 578 -113.42 -14.40 -42.14
N GLN A 579 -112.70 -15.25 -42.88
CA GLN A 579 -113.29 -16.26 -43.77
C GLN A 579 -113.99 -17.37 -42.99
N VAL A 580 -113.48 -17.77 -41.82
CA VAL A 580 -114.18 -18.68 -40.92
C VAL A 580 -115.45 -18.03 -40.38
N ALA A 581 -115.41 -16.76 -39.97
CA ALA A 581 -116.59 -16.01 -39.54
C ALA A 581 -117.63 -15.81 -40.67
N ALA A 582 -117.19 -15.60 -41.92
CA ALA A 582 -118.07 -15.54 -43.08
C ALA A 582 -118.55 -16.93 -43.57
N GLY A 583 -117.76 -17.97 -43.29
CA GLY A 583 -118.04 -19.36 -43.58
C GLY A 583 -119.04 -19.99 -42.62
N THR A 584 -119.04 -19.58 -41.34
CA THR A 584 -120.04 -19.98 -40.35
C THR A 584 -121.43 -19.40 -40.65
N VAL A 585 -121.50 -18.20 -41.24
CA VAL A 585 -122.74 -17.64 -41.80
C VAL A 585 -123.26 -18.49 -42.96
N ARG A 586 -122.39 -19.01 -43.84
CA ARG A 586 -122.76 -19.96 -44.92
C ARG A 586 -123.04 -21.38 -44.42
N ALA A 587 -122.39 -21.81 -43.34
CA ALA A 587 -122.62 -23.11 -42.70
C ALA A 587 -123.95 -23.13 -41.94
N SER A 588 -124.46 -21.98 -41.49
CA SER A 588 -125.85 -21.83 -41.02
C SER A 588 -126.87 -22.24 -42.10
N ASP A 589 -126.58 -21.99 -43.37
CA ASP A 589 -127.42 -22.41 -44.50
C ASP A 589 -127.18 -23.88 -44.87
N GLY A 590 -125.93 -24.35 -44.84
CA GLY A 590 -125.53 -25.75 -45.14
C GLY A 590 -125.81 -26.77 -44.02
N ALA A 591 -126.02 -26.33 -42.78
CA ALA A 591 -126.43 -27.19 -41.66
C ALA A 591 -127.85 -27.76 -41.84
N SER A 592 -128.64 -27.20 -42.75
CA SER A 592 -129.90 -27.81 -43.22
C SER A 592 -129.68 -29.05 -44.11
N GLU A 593 -128.47 -29.26 -44.64
CA GLU A 593 -128.15 -30.32 -45.63
C GLU A 593 -127.21 -31.42 -45.06
N LEU A 594 -126.45 -31.12 -44.01
CA LEU A 594 -125.46 -32.03 -43.41
C LEU A 594 -126.04 -33.03 -42.39
N ALA A 595 -127.34 -32.99 -42.10
CA ALA A 595 -128.05 -34.00 -41.29
C ALA A 595 -128.00 -35.44 -41.87
N GLY A 596 -127.35 -35.65 -43.03
CA GLY A 596 -127.40 -36.90 -43.78
C GLY A 596 -126.20 -37.86 -43.72
N LYS A 597 -125.00 -37.52 -43.19
CA LYS A 597 -123.78 -38.30 -43.62
C LYS A 597 -122.62 -38.57 -42.63
N LEU A 598 -122.79 -38.67 -41.31
CA LEU A 598 -121.63 -38.86 -40.39
C LEU A 598 -121.84 -39.89 -39.25
N PRO A 599 -121.41 -41.15 -39.40
CA PRO A 599 -120.91 -41.87 -38.21
C PRO A 599 -119.79 -42.93 -38.41
N THR A 600 -118.59 -42.61 -38.93
CA THR A 600 -117.46 -43.59 -38.98
C THR A 600 -116.04 -43.01 -38.84
N LEU A 601 -115.69 -42.40 -37.69
CA LEU A 601 -114.31 -41.93 -37.39
C LEU A 601 -113.80 -42.26 -35.97
N ALA A 602 -114.37 -43.25 -35.27
CA ALA A 602 -114.16 -43.41 -33.82
C ALA A 602 -113.30 -44.61 -33.38
N ASP A 603 -112.48 -45.21 -34.25
CA ASP A 603 -111.72 -46.45 -33.88
C ASP A 603 -110.23 -46.25 -33.55
N GLY A 604 -109.67 -45.04 -33.69
CA GLY A 604 -108.20 -44.85 -33.69
C GLY A 604 -107.48 -44.61 -32.35
N ALA A 605 -108.19 -44.27 -31.27
CA ALA A 605 -107.55 -43.55 -30.15
C ALA A 605 -107.22 -44.36 -28.88
N ILE A 606 -107.32 -45.70 -28.89
CA ILE A 606 -107.25 -46.49 -27.63
C ILE A 606 -105.87 -47.16 -27.37
N GLN A 607 -104.90 -47.13 -28.28
CA GLN A 607 -103.65 -47.92 -28.10
C GLN A 607 -102.44 -47.25 -27.39
N VAL A 608 -102.52 -46.01 -26.89
CA VAL A 608 -101.32 -45.31 -26.37
C VAL A 608 -101.17 -45.34 -24.84
N ALA A 609 -102.15 -45.84 -24.08
CA ALA A 609 -102.18 -45.65 -22.62
C ALA A 609 -101.31 -46.62 -21.76
N ALA A 610 -100.60 -47.60 -22.32
CA ALA A 610 -99.94 -48.64 -21.52
C ALA A 610 -98.44 -48.42 -21.21
N GLY A 611 -97.82 -47.35 -21.72
CA GLY A 611 -96.37 -47.12 -21.61
C GLY A 611 -95.90 -46.25 -20.44
N THR A 612 -96.78 -45.54 -19.74
CA THR A 612 -96.41 -44.40 -18.86
C THR A 612 -96.12 -44.77 -17.41
N VAL A 613 -96.52 -45.95 -16.94
CA VAL A 613 -96.38 -46.32 -15.51
C VAL A 613 -94.99 -46.86 -15.15
N ARG A 614 -94.17 -47.26 -16.12
CA ARG A 614 -92.80 -47.77 -15.87
C ARG A 614 -91.72 -46.68 -15.80
N ALA A 615 -92.04 -45.43 -16.15
CA ALA A 615 -91.11 -44.31 -16.16
C ALA A 615 -91.09 -43.51 -14.84
N ALA A 616 -92.14 -43.59 -14.02
CA ALA A 616 -92.28 -42.82 -12.77
C ALA A 616 -91.39 -43.36 -11.63
N ASP A 617 -91.28 -44.68 -11.45
CA ASP A 617 -90.48 -45.28 -10.36
C ASP A 617 -88.96 -45.08 -10.50
N GLY A 618 -88.45 -44.82 -11.72
CA GLY A 618 -87.04 -44.56 -11.97
C GLY A 618 -86.60 -43.13 -11.64
N ALA A 619 -87.52 -42.16 -11.67
CA ALA A 619 -87.24 -40.76 -11.40
C ALA A 619 -87.11 -40.47 -9.88
N ASP A 620 -87.90 -41.14 -9.04
CA ASP A 620 -87.90 -40.94 -7.58
C ASP A 620 -86.62 -41.48 -6.89
N ARG A 621 -85.98 -42.51 -7.47
CA ARG A 621 -84.69 -43.05 -6.98
C ARG A 621 -83.49 -42.19 -7.39
N LEU A 622 -83.61 -41.35 -8.42
CA LEU A 622 -82.56 -40.43 -8.86
C LEU A 622 -82.62 -39.10 -8.10
N ALA A 623 -83.82 -38.62 -7.75
CA ALA A 623 -84.02 -37.39 -6.98
C ALA A 623 -83.50 -37.46 -5.53
N SER A 624 -83.40 -38.66 -4.95
CA SER A 624 -83.06 -38.86 -3.53
C SER A 624 -81.56 -38.90 -3.20
N GLY A 625 -80.66 -39.09 -4.17
CA GLY A 625 -79.19 -39.12 -3.96
C GLY A 625 -78.44 -37.84 -4.36
N LEU A 626 -79.11 -36.88 -4.99
CA LEU A 626 -78.50 -35.64 -5.51
C LEU A 626 -78.11 -34.60 -4.44
N PRO A 627 -78.80 -34.47 -3.29
CA PRO A 627 -78.39 -33.54 -2.23
C PRO A 627 -77.02 -33.89 -1.62
N GLU A 628 -76.71 -35.18 -1.45
CA GLU A 628 -75.43 -35.65 -0.88
C GLU A 628 -74.23 -35.31 -1.78
N LEU A 629 -74.42 -35.30 -3.11
CA LEU A 629 -73.39 -34.91 -4.07
C LEU A 629 -73.12 -33.39 -4.05
N SER A 630 -74.16 -32.58 -3.90
CA SER A 630 -74.07 -31.12 -3.80
C SER A 630 -73.33 -30.67 -2.53
N ASP A 631 -73.61 -31.32 -1.41
CA ASP A 631 -72.95 -31.04 -0.13
C ASP A 631 -71.48 -31.46 -0.15
N GLY A 632 -71.15 -32.62 -0.75
CA GLY A 632 -69.78 -33.07 -0.93
C GLY A 632 -68.92 -32.13 -1.79
N ALA A 633 -69.47 -31.62 -2.90
CA ALA A 633 -68.79 -30.64 -3.75
C ALA A 633 -68.54 -29.30 -3.02
N SER A 634 -69.49 -28.86 -2.20
CA SER A 634 -69.38 -27.63 -1.40
C SER A 634 -68.30 -27.76 -0.32
N GLN A 635 -68.20 -28.91 0.34
CA GLN A 635 -67.15 -29.18 1.34
C GLN A 635 -65.75 -29.23 0.71
N LEU A 636 -65.61 -29.81 -0.49
CA LEU A 636 -64.34 -29.85 -1.23
C LEU A 636 -63.87 -28.46 -1.66
N SER A 637 -64.79 -27.64 -2.18
CA SER A 637 -64.51 -26.24 -2.55
C SER A 637 -64.03 -25.40 -1.37
N ALA A 638 -64.69 -25.51 -0.21
CA ALA A 638 -64.28 -24.82 1.01
C ALA A 638 -62.90 -25.29 1.54
N GLY A 639 -62.60 -26.59 1.41
CA GLY A 639 -61.28 -27.15 1.72
C GLY A 639 -60.18 -26.61 0.81
N ALA A 640 -60.47 -26.49 -0.49
CA ALA A 640 -59.54 -25.95 -1.48
C ALA A 640 -59.19 -24.48 -1.22
N SER A 641 -60.18 -23.65 -0.92
CA SER A 641 -59.97 -22.23 -0.57
C SER A 641 -59.15 -22.05 0.71
N ARG A 642 -59.38 -22.89 1.73
CA ARG A 642 -58.58 -22.87 2.97
C ARG A 642 -57.11 -23.23 2.73
N LEU A 643 -56.84 -24.23 1.89
CA LEU A 643 -55.48 -24.63 1.56
C LEU A 643 -54.76 -23.58 0.70
N ALA A 644 -55.46 -22.95 -0.26
CA ALA A 644 -54.93 -21.82 -1.03
C ALA A 644 -54.52 -20.64 -0.13
N GLY A 645 -55.33 -20.33 0.89
CA GLY A 645 -54.97 -19.33 1.91
C GLY A 645 -53.70 -19.69 2.67
N LYS A 646 -53.51 -20.97 3.04
CA LYS A 646 -52.30 -21.45 3.72
C LYS A 646 -51.06 -21.47 2.83
N LEU A 647 -51.20 -21.68 1.51
CA LEU A 647 -50.10 -21.50 0.56
C LEU A 647 -49.69 -20.03 0.45
N GLY A 648 -50.63 -19.10 0.48
CA GLY A 648 -50.32 -17.66 0.50
C GLY A 648 -49.57 -17.23 1.77
N GLU A 649 -49.93 -17.78 2.93
CA GLU A 649 -49.15 -17.57 4.18
C GLU A 649 -47.72 -18.12 4.07
N ALA A 650 -47.53 -19.25 3.39
CA ALA A 650 -46.20 -19.85 3.18
C ALA A 650 -45.33 -19.04 2.20
N GLU A 651 -45.92 -18.50 1.14
CA GLU A 651 -45.26 -17.60 0.18
C GLU A 651 -44.82 -16.29 0.86
N ALA A 652 -45.68 -15.71 1.70
CA ALA A 652 -45.34 -14.55 2.52
C ALA A 652 -44.21 -14.86 3.52
N GLY A 653 -44.26 -16.00 4.21
CA GLY A 653 -43.18 -16.46 5.10
C GLY A 653 -41.86 -16.73 4.37
N ALA A 654 -41.90 -17.23 3.13
CA ALA A 654 -40.72 -17.38 2.29
C ALA A 654 -40.14 -16.01 1.92
N GLY A 655 -40.97 -15.01 1.59
CA GLY A 655 -40.52 -13.64 1.36
C GLY A 655 -39.88 -12.99 2.60
N GLU A 656 -40.42 -13.22 3.79
CA GLU A 656 -39.80 -12.75 5.04
C GLU A 656 -38.45 -13.42 5.33
N LEU A 657 -38.33 -14.72 5.00
CA LEU A 657 -37.07 -15.47 5.11
C LEU A 657 -36.03 -14.98 4.10
N GLU A 658 -36.43 -14.75 2.84
CA GLU A 658 -35.58 -14.16 1.81
C GLU A 658 -35.03 -12.79 2.25
N ALA A 659 -35.90 -11.91 2.75
CA ALA A 659 -35.50 -10.62 3.30
C ALA A 659 -34.59 -10.78 4.54
N GLY A 660 -34.77 -11.83 5.33
CA GLY A 660 -33.89 -12.19 6.45
C GLY A 660 -32.51 -12.66 5.99
N LEU A 661 -32.45 -13.46 4.92
CA LEU A 661 -31.19 -13.91 4.31
C LEU A 661 -30.44 -12.76 3.64
N GLY A 662 -31.15 -11.83 3.00
CA GLY A 662 -30.55 -10.59 2.49
C GLY A 662 -29.87 -9.78 3.60
N ARG A 663 -30.55 -9.55 4.73
CA ARG A 663 -29.93 -8.87 5.89
C ARG A 663 -28.75 -9.65 6.48
N LEU A 664 -28.75 -10.97 6.41
CA LEU A 664 -27.64 -11.81 6.88
C LEU A 664 -26.44 -11.71 5.93
N ALA A 665 -26.69 -11.67 4.62
CA ALA A 665 -25.66 -11.44 3.60
C ALA A 665 -25.05 -10.05 3.76
N ASP A 666 -25.88 -8.99 3.91
CA ASP A 666 -25.41 -7.64 4.20
C ASP A 666 -24.55 -7.59 5.47
N GLY A 667 -24.98 -8.30 6.52
CA GLY A 667 -24.22 -8.41 7.77
C GLY A 667 -22.90 -9.18 7.63
N ALA A 668 -22.84 -10.17 6.73
CA ALA A 668 -21.61 -10.91 6.41
C ALA A 668 -20.65 -10.03 5.61
N ASP A 669 -21.14 -9.21 4.69
CA ASP A 669 -20.35 -8.23 3.94
C ASP A 669 -19.79 -7.14 4.86
N ASP A 670 -20.60 -6.61 5.78
CA ASP A 670 -20.16 -5.67 6.81
C ASP A 670 -19.08 -6.29 7.72
N ALA A 671 -19.25 -7.56 8.09
CA ALA A 671 -18.25 -8.30 8.85
C ALA A 671 -16.95 -8.45 8.05
N ALA A 672 -17.03 -8.80 6.76
CA ALA A 672 -15.87 -8.90 5.88
C ALA A 672 -15.14 -7.55 5.73
N VAL A 673 -15.86 -6.43 5.63
CA VAL A 673 -15.29 -5.08 5.67
C VAL A 673 -14.58 -4.83 7.01
N GLY A 674 -15.20 -5.19 8.14
CA GLY A 674 -14.61 -5.07 9.47
C GLY A 674 -13.33 -5.88 9.63
N ILE A 675 -13.33 -7.14 9.16
CA ILE A 675 -12.19 -8.05 9.20
C ILE A 675 -11.04 -7.51 8.34
N ARG A 676 -11.32 -6.97 7.15
CA ARG A 676 -10.30 -6.29 6.32
C ARG A 676 -9.65 -5.12 7.03
N LYS A 677 -10.41 -4.31 7.78
CA LYS A 677 -9.85 -3.21 8.59
C LYS A 677 -8.94 -3.72 9.71
N ILE A 678 -9.34 -4.80 10.40
CA ILE A 678 -8.53 -5.43 11.43
C ILE A 678 -7.25 -6.03 10.82
N HIS A 679 -7.35 -6.67 9.66
CA HIS A 679 -6.22 -7.24 8.93
C HIS A 679 -5.21 -6.15 8.57
N LEU A 680 -5.66 -5.05 7.96
CA LEU A 680 -4.79 -3.91 7.64
C LEU A 680 -4.15 -3.29 8.90
N GLY A 681 -4.93 -3.09 9.96
CA GLY A 681 -4.39 -2.60 11.24
C GLY A 681 -3.39 -3.56 11.88
N ALA A 682 -3.56 -4.87 11.70
CA ALA A 682 -2.61 -5.88 12.16
C ALA A 682 -1.32 -5.88 11.31
N GLN A 683 -1.39 -5.62 10.00
CA GLN A 683 -0.22 -5.42 9.13
C GLN A 683 0.57 -4.17 9.56
N ASP A 684 -0.12 -3.06 9.81
CA ASP A 684 0.51 -1.82 10.28
C ASP A 684 1.20 -2.02 11.64
N LEU A 685 0.56 -2.77 12.56
CA LEU A 685 1.13 -3.07 13.87
C LEU A 685 2.33 -4.04 13.78
N ASP A 686 2.28 -5.02 12.88
CA ASP A 686 3.38 -5.96 12.61
C ASP A 686 4.61 -5.23 12.07
N ALA A 687 4.40 -4.35 11.09
CA ALA A 687 5.45 -3.48 10.54
C ALA A 687 6.02 -2.56 11.63
N GLY A 688 5.18 -1.90 12.43
CA GLY A 688 5.62 -1.05 13.52
C GLY A 688 6.36 -1.81 14.64
N ALA A 689 6.00 -3.06 14.92
CA ALA A 689 6.71 -3.92 15.84
C ALA A 689 8.09 -4.32 15.28
N GLY A 690 8.17 -4.60 13.97
CA GLY A 690 9.43 -4.84 13.27
C GLY A 690 10.38 -3.63 13.31
N ASP A 691 9.86 -2.44 13.03
CA ASP A 691 10.62 -1.18 13.11
C ASP A 691 11.13 -0.92 14.54
N LEU A 692 10.29 -1.17 15.55
CA LEU A 692 10.67 -1.03 16.96
C LEU A 692 11.77 -2.04 17.35
N ALA A 693 11.67 -3.29 16.90
CA ALA A 693 12.68 -4.31 17.16
C ALA A 693 14.03 -3.94 16.52
N ALA A 694 14.00 -3.45 15.27
CA ALA A 694 15.19 -2.97 14.57
C ALA A 694 15.83 -1.78 15.28
N GLY A 695 15.04 -0.75 15.63
CA GLY A 695 15.55 0.43 16.35
C GLY A 695 16.07 0.10 17.76
N ALA A 696 15.46 -0.87 18.45
CA ALA A 696 15.97 -1.37 19.72
C ALA A 696 17.29 -2.14 19.55
N GLY A 697 17.45 -2.90 18.46
CA GLY A 697 18.72 -3.53 18.07
C GLY A 697 19.82 -2.50 17.80
N ASP A 698 19.53 -1.47 17.01
CA ASP A 698 20.47 -0.37 16.75
C ASP A 698 20.92 0.34 18.03
N LEU A 699 19.99 0.53 18.99
CA LEU A 699 20.29 1.11 20.29
C LEU A 699 21.18 0.19 21.14
N ALA A 700 20.95 -1.12 21.12
CA ALA A 700 21.78 -2.10 21.80
C ALA A 700 23.21 -2.10 21.24
N ASP A 701 23.36 -2.12 19.90
CA ASP A 701 24.66 -2.06 19.22
C ASP A 701 25.39 -0.74 19.52
N GLY A 702 24.66 0.39 19.51
CA GLY A 702 25.20 1.70 19.88
C GLY A 702 25.69 1.74 21.33
N ALA A 703 24.93 1.17 22.27
CA ALA A 703 25.30 1.06 23.67
C ALA A 703 26.51 0.13 23.87
N GLY A 704 26.59 -0.98 23.13
CA GLY A 704 27.76 -1.87 23.11
C GLY A 704 29.02 -1.15 22.65
N ARG A 705 28.94 -0.38 21.56
CA ARG A 705 30.07 0.44 21.08
C ARG A 705 30.50 1.49 22.09
N LEU A 706 29.54 2.13 22.77
CA LEU A 706 29.83 3.09 23.85
C LEU A 706 30.54 2.40 25.02
N SER A 707 30.12 1.18 25.39
CA SER A 707 30.78 0.37 26.42
C SER A 707 32.22 0.03 26.05
N THR A 708 32.47 -0.37 24.80
CA THR A 708 33.83 -0.65 24.33
C THR A 708 34.71 0.59 24.40
N GLY A 709 34.23 1.74 23.90
CA GLY A 709 34.97 3.00 23.95
C GLY A 709 35.23 3.50 25.38
N ALA A 710 34.28 3.31 26.30
CA ALA A 710 34.46 3.61 27.71
C ALA A 710 35.51 2.69 28.37
N GLY A 711 35.56 1.42 27.96
CA GLY A 711 36.62 0.48 28.36
C GLY A 711 38.00 0.91 27.87
N GLU A 712 38.13 1.25 26.59
CA GLU A 712 39.38 1.77 26.01
C GLU A 712 39.86 3.06 26.70
N LEU A 713 38.92 3.95 27.06
CA LEU A 713 39.23 5.16 27.84
C LEU A 713 39.75 4.82 29.24
N SER A 714 39.11 3.87 29.93
CA SER A 714 39.52 3.38 31.25
C SER A 714 40.93 2.78 31.24
N ASP A 715 41.22 1.94 30.24
CA ASP A 715 42.53 1.33 30.02
C ASP A 715 43.59 2.41 29.73
N GLY A 716 43.28 3.38 28.87
CA GLY A 716 44.15 4.51 28.57
C GLY A 716 44.46 5.37 29.79
N THR A 717 43.48 5.61 30.67
CA THR A 717 43.69 6.33 31.93
C THR A 717 44.52 5.54 32.93
N THR A 718 44.43 4.21 32.93
CA THR A 718 45.31 3.34 33.73
C THR A 718 46.76 3.50 33.29
N VAL A 719 47.01 3.46 31.98
CA VAL A 719 48.35 3.70 31.41
C VAL A 719 48.89 5.08 31.77
N LEU A 720 48.03 6.11 31.76
CA LEU A 720 48.41 7.47 32.15
C LEU A 720 48.73 7.58 33.66
N SER A 721 47.92 6.96 34.51
CA SER A 721 48.13 6.87 35.97
C SER A 721 49.45 6.17 36.28
N ASP A 722 49.69 4.99 35.70
CA ASP A 722 50.95 4.25 35.85
C ASP A 722 52.16 5.09 35.43
N GLY A 723 52.05 5.81 34.31
CA GLY A 723 53.11 6.71 33.83
C GLY A 723 53.34 7.92 34.74
N ALA A 724 52.27 8.49 35.31
CA ALA A 724 52.34 9.58 36.27
C ALA A 724 52.98 9.13 37.59
N ALA A 725 52.64 7.93 38.07
CA ALA A 725 53.26 7.30 39.23
C ALA A 725 54.76 7.02 39.00
N GLU A 726 55.13 6.51 37.82
CA GLU A 726 56.54 6.33 37.44
C GLU A 726 57.33 7.65 37.43
N LEU A 727 56.73 8.72 36.90
CA LEU A 727 57.32 10.06 36.88
C LEU A 727 57.48 10.64 38.30
N ALA A 728 56.46 10.50 39.16
CA ALA A 728 56.51 10.91 40.56
C ALA A 728 57.60 10.16 41.33
N ALA A 729 57.71 8.83 41.13
CA ALA A 729 58.75 8.01 41.75
C ALA A 729 60.15 8.43 41.27
N GLY A 730 60.35 8.60 39.96
CA GLY A 730 61.65 9.00 39.39
C GLY A 730 62.11 10.39 39.85
N THR A 731 61.19 11.36 39.95
CA THR A 731 61.49 12.72 40.44
C THR A 731 61.77 12.74 41.94
N THR A 732 61.08 11.91 42.73
CA THR A 732 61.39 11.70 44.16
C THR A 732 62.79 11.11 44.33
N GLN A 733 63.12 10.07 43.56
CA GLN A 733 64.43 9.44 43.60
C GLN A 733 65.56 10.40 43.19
N LEU A 734 65.31 11.27 42.20
CA LEU A 734 66.22 12.34 41.80
C LEU A 734 66.36 13.43 42.89
N ALA A 735 65.26 13.79 43.56
CA ALA A 735 65.27 14.73 44.68
C ALA A 735 66.05 14.18 45.89
N ASP A 736 65.88 12.90 46.23
CA ASP A 736 66.63 12.22 47.29
C ASP A 736 68.13 12.12 46.96
N GLY A 737 68.46 11.77 45.71
CA GLY A 737 69.85 11.71 45.24
C GLY A 737 70.55 13.07 45.28
N THR A 738 69.87 14.13 44.85
CA THR A 738 70.39 15.51 44.92
C THR A 738 70.44 16.06 46.34
N GLY A 739 69.50 15.67 47.21
CA GLY A 739 69.53 15.95 48.64
C GLY A 739 70.73 15.30 49.34
N THR A 740 70.97 14.02 49.05
CA THR A 740 72.13 13.27 49.53
C THR A 740 73.43 13.94 49.08
N MET A 741 73.51 14.30 47.79
CA MET A 741 74.64 15.04 47.21
C MET A 741 74.86 16.38 47.90
N ARG A 742 73.79 17.13 48.21
CA ARG A 742 73.87 18.38 48.99
C ARG A 742 74.51 18.13 50.35
N THR A 743 74.06 17.11 51.09
CA THR A 743 74.62 16.77 52.41
C THR A 743 76.09 16.36 52.34
N GLU A 744 76.47 15.54 51.35
CA GLU A 744 77.87 15.11 51.16
C GLU A 744 78.79 16.27 50.77
N VAL A 745 78.31 17.20 49.94
CA VAL A 745 79.03 18.43 49.56
C VAL A 745 79.16 19.39 50.75
N THR A 746 78.12 19.54 51.58
CA THR A 746 78.17 20.42 52.77
C THR A 746 78.99 19.88 53.94
N ASN A 747 79.14 18.55 54.06
CA ASN A 747 79.83 17.90 55.20
C ASN A 747 81.23 17.37 54.87
N SER A 748 81.73 17.53 53.65
CA SER A 748 83.08 17.07 53.27
C SER A 748 84.19 17.95 53.90
N PRO A 749 85.17 17.36 54.62
CA PRO A 749 86.25 18.10 55.28
C PRO A 749 87.44 18.46 54.37
N ALA A 750 87.39 18.14 53.08
CA ALA A 750 88.45 18.45 52.10
C ALA A 750 87.99 19.55 51.14
N GLY A 751 88.82 20.59 50.95
CA GLY A 751 88.56 21.67 49.99
C GLY A 751 88.43 21.21 48.53
N PRO A 752 88.10 22.12 47.59
CA PRO A 752 87.50 21.86 46.27
C PRO A 752 88.31 21.00 45.25
N ALA A 753 89.43 20.38 45.64
CA ALA A 753 90.27 19.58 44.74
C ALA A 753 89.84 18.10 44.59
N SER A 754 88.93 17.57 45.41
CA SER A 754 88.47 16.16 45.30
C SER A 754 87.28 15.95 44.36
N LEU A 755 86.81 17.00 43.67
CA LEU A 755 85.60 17.02 42.85
C LEU A 755 85.59 15.99 41.68
N LEU A 756 86.73 15.44 41.27
CA LEU A 756 86.81 14.47 40.16
C LEU A 756 86.27 13.07 40.51
N GLY A 757 86.33 12.65 41.78
CA GLY A 757 85.84 11.34 42.21
C GLY A 757 84.31 11.28 42.27
N SER A 758 83.70 12.35 42.76
CA SER A 758 82.24 12.48 42.88
C SER A 758 81.57 12.62 41.51
N VAL A 759 82.19 13.31 40.55
CA VAL A 759 81.70 13.46 39.16
C VAL A 759 81.68 12.14 38.38
N LEU A 760 82.62 11.23 38.65
CA LEU A 760 82.61 9.89 38.05
C LEU A 760 81.54 8.97 38.64
N LEU A 761 81.24 9.11 39.93
CA LEU A 761 80.11 8.44 40.58
C LEU A 761 78.76 8.97 40.04
N ILE A 762 78.70 10.26 39.68
CA ILE A 762 77.56 10.92 39.04
C ILE A 762 77.31 10.40 37.61
N LEU A 763 78.35 10.20 36.79
CA LEU A 763 78.21 9.58 35.46
C LEU A 763 77.77 8.11 35.54
N GLY A 764 78.21 7.39 36.58
CA GLY A 764 77.77 6.01 36.85
C GLY A 764 76.29 5.89 37.25
N LEU A 765 75.81 6.80 38.10
CA LEU A 765 74.40 6.85 38.53
C LEU A 765 73.46 7.36 37.43
N LEU A 766 73.86 8.35 36.64
CA LEU A 766 73.12 8.78 35.44
C LEU A 766 73.06 7.68 34.37
N GLY A 767 74.13 6.91 34.19
CA GLY A 767 74.16 5.74 33.32
C GLY A 767 73.26 4.60 33.81
N ALA A 768 73.17 4.38 35.13
CA ALA A 768 72.30 3.36 35.73
C ALA A 768 70.80 3.73 35.61
N VAL A 769 70.45 5.00 35.81
CA VAL A 769 69.08 5.50 35.62
C VAL A 769 68.65 5.43 34.16
N ALA A 770 69.53 5.78 33.21
CA ALA A 770 69.29 5.62 31.77
C ALA A 770 69.16 4.14 31.33
N ALA A 771 69.92 3.23 31.95
CA ALA A 771 69.85 1.80 31.67
C ALA A 771 68.56 1.15 32.21
N ILE A 772 68.06 1.59 33.37
CA ILE A 772 66.79 1.11 33.95
C ILE A 772 65.59 1.61 33.12
N THR A 773 65.62 2.87 32.63
CA THR A 773 64.59 3.38 31.72
C THR A 773 64.60 2.71 30.35
N LEU A 774 65.77 2.31 29.83
CA LEU A 774 65.87 1.55 28.56
C LEU A 774 65.44 0.08 28.68
N LEU A 775 65.57 -0.52 29.87
CA LEU A 775 65.11 -1.90 30.14
C LEU A 775 63.60 -1.98 30.35
N ALA A 776 62.98 -0.98 31.00
CA ALA A 776 61.52 -0.91 31.17
C ALA A 776 60.78 -0.67 29.83
N ARG A 777 61.39 0.09 28.89
CA ARG A 777 60.87 0.33 27.53
C ARG A 777 60.86 -0.89 26.62
N ARG A 778 61.54 -1.98 27.01
CA ARG A 778 61.68 -3.21 26.22
C ARG A 778 60.71 -4.31 26.66
N ALA A 779 59.90 -4.06 27.70
CA ALA A 779 59.06 -5.05 28.36
C ALA A 779 57.56 -4.69 28.39
N ARG A 780 57.13 -3.58 27.77
CA ARG A 780 55.72 -3.23 27.58
C ARG A 780 55.34 -3.34 26.11
#